data_AF-A0A9P0ZAF6-F1
#
_entry.id   AF-A0A9P0ZAF6-F1
#
_cell.length_a   1.000
_cell.length_b   1.000
_cell.length_c   1.000
_cell.angle_alpha   90.00
_cell.angle_beta   90.00
_cell.angle_gamma   90.00
#
_symmetry.space_group_name_H-M   'P 1'
#
loop_
_entity.id
_entity.type
_entity.pdbx_description
1 polymer ?
#
loop_
_entity_poly.entity_id
_entity_poly.type
_entity_poly.pdbx_seq_one_letter_code
_entity_poly.pdbx_strand_id
1 'polypeptide(L)'
;MKRGKLDSLISVSRLRSIQVLMCVLFLYLVLVSFEIPLVFRTGFGPDSPELESHSGNSRLILLDSEEEEPAFHPRREIAISRFPTSATQRKTGDYKKVSGLVFDENAFNSINKRDLSQIHTVVRDAFAAGKKLLEEIESGQIQSDLEYRMQSLNESCPISVILTGDEFVQKGRLLVIPCGLSLGSHVTVVGTPRWAHSEKDSRIAAGEETVMVSQFMMELQGLKTVDGEDPPRILHLNPRLKGDWSARPVIEQNTCYRMQWGAAMRCDGLMSKADEETVDGQVKCEKWIRDDDNRSEESKATWWINRLIGRTKKKVSIDWPYPFAENKLFVLTVSAGLEGYHIQVDGRHVSSFPYRTGFTLEDATGLSLRGDVDLHSIFVGSLPSTHPSFAPQRHLEMLPRWRAPPFPVGPVELFIGILSAGNHFAERMAVRKSWMQHASIRSLHVVARFFVAMHRRQEINMELMKEADFFGDIVIVPYLDNYDLVVLKTVAICEYGVRTVASKYIMKCDDDTFVRIDAVMNEVKKVRHGRSLYVGNINYYHKPLRHGKWAVTYEEWPEEDYPPYANGPGYVISTDIAQSIVSDFEQHKLRLFKMEDVSMGMWVERLNNTRKTGVEYVHSLKFCQFGCIEDYTTAHYQSPKQMICLWGKLQSQGKAYCCNVR
;
A
#
# COMPACT_ATOMS: atom_id res chain seq x y z
N MET A 1 26.90 27.32 -73.88
CA MET A 1 26.00 26.16 -74.10
C MET A 1 26.16 25.24 -72.90
N LYS A 2 25.17 24.81 -72.12
CA LYS A 2 23.72 24.62 -72.26
C LYS A 2 23.03 24.91 -70.90
N ARG A 3 21.78 25.36 -71.00
CA ARG A 3 20.78 25.45 -69.92
C ARG A 3 20.32 24.03 -69.53
N GLY A 4 20.15 23.76 -68.24
CA GLY A 4 19.43 22.59 -67.72
C GLY A 4 18.42 23.05 -66.67
N LYS A 5 17.13 22.98 -67.02
CA LYS A 5 15.98 23.18 -66.12
C LYS A 5 15.86 21.97 -65.18
N LEU A 6 15.47 22.20 -63.93
CA LEU A 6 14.76 21.20 -63.13
C LEU A 6 13.56 21.90 -62.48
N ASP A 7 12.39 21.71 -63.09
CA ASP A 7 11.10 22.14 -62.55
C ASP A 7 10.73 21.25 -61.35
N SER A 8 10.48 21.87 -60.20
CA SER A 8 9.99 21.24 -58.97
C SER A 8 8.46 21.22 -59.00
N LEU A 9 7.90 20.06 -59.34
CA LEU A 9 6.47 19.76 -59.24
C LEU A 9 6.09 19.44 -57.79
N ILE A 10 5.84 20.48 -56.98
CA ILE A 10 5.11 20.32 -55.71
C ILE A 10 3.63 20.19 -56.05
N SER A 11 3.05 19.03 -55.72
CA SER A 11 1.63 18.73 -55.90
C SER A 11 0.74 19.80 -55.25
N VAL A 12 -0.17 20.35 -56.06
CA VAL A 12 -1.20 21.34 -55.67
C VAL A 12 -2.08 20.85 -54.51
N SER A 13 -2.15 19.54 -54.24
CA SER A 13 -2.87 19.00 -53.08
C SER A 13 -2.17 19.24 -51.74
N ARG A 14 -0.83 19.29 -51.71
CA ARG A 14 -0.07 19.53 -50.47
C ARG A 14 -0.14 20.98 -50.02
N LEU A 15 -0.19 21.94 -50.95
CA LEU A 15 -0.38 23.36 -50.59
C LEU A 15 -1.75 23.61 -49.96
N ARG A 16 -2.81 22.97 -50.48
CA ARG A 16 -4.17 23.07 -49.91
C ARG A 16 -4.26 22.45 -48.51
N SER A 17 -3.58 21.33 -48.27
CA SER A 17 -3.51 20.71 -46.95
C SER A 17 -2.84 21.61 -45.91
N ILE A 18 -1.74 22.30 -46.28
CA ILE A 18 -1.05 23.23 -45.40
C ILE A 18 -1.94 24.45 -45.08
N GLN A 19 -2.66 24.97 -46.07
CA GLN A 19 -3.59 26.09 -45.86
C GLN A 19 -4.75 25.72 -44.92
N VAL A 20 -5.30 24.50 -45.00
CA VAL A 20 -6.34 24.03 -44.08
C VAL A 20 -5.81 23.91 -42.65
N LEU A 21 -4.60 23.35 -42.48
CA LEU A 21 -3.96 23.22 -41.16
C LEU A 21 -3.70 24.60 -40.51
N MET A 22 -3.26 25.58 -41.31
CA MET A 22 -3.07 26.95 -40.82
C MET A 22 -4.38 27.63 -40.44
N CYS A 23 -5.47 27.40 -41.19
CA CYS A 23 -6.80 27.88 -40.81
C CYS A 23 -7.32 27.27 -39.51
N VAL A 24 -7.12 25.96 -39.30
CA VAL A 24 -7.53 25.27 -38.06
C VAL A 24 -6.74 25.80 -36.86
N LEU A 25 -5.41 26.00 -37.02
CA LEU A 25 -4.58 26.57 -35.96
C LEU A 25 -5.00 28.00 -35.60
N PHE A 26 -5.34 28.82 -36.60
CA PHE A 26 -5.83 30.18 -36.38
C PHE A 26 -7.19 30.17 -35.65
N LEU A 27 -8.13 29.31 -36.04
CA LEU A 27 -9.42 29.16 -35.37
C LEU A 27 -9.28 28.71 -33.92
N TYR A 28 -8.36 27.79 -33.64
CA TYR A 28 -8.03 27.35 -32.28
C TYR A 28 -7.51 28.52 -31.43
N LEU A 29 -6.58 29.32 -31.96
CA LEU A 29 -6.02 30.47 -31.23
C LEU A 29 -7.08 31.54 -30.96
N VAL A 30 -8.01 31.78 -31.88
CA VAL A 30 -9.15 32.69 -31.68
C VAL A 30 -10.08 32.15 -30.59
N LEU A 31 -10.45 30.86 -30.60
CA LEU A 31 -11.31 30.28 -29.57
C LEU A 31 -10.69 30.35 -28.17
N VAL A 32 -9.38 30.10 -28.06
CA VAL A 32 -8.64 30.21 -26.78
C VAL A 32 -8.49 31.66 -26.31
N SER A 33 -8.51 32.65 -27.20
CA SER A 33 -8.42 34.07 -26.83
C SER A 33 -9.77 34.73 -26.55
N PHE A 34 -10.89 34.07 -26.86
CA PHE A 34 -12.25 34.56 -26.58
C PHE A 34 -12.96 33.84 -25.41
N GLU A 35 -12.40 32.76 -24.85
CA GLU A 35 -12.88 32.23 -23.56
C GLU A 35 -12.02 32.74 -22.39
N ILE A 36 -12.70 33.46 -21.47
CA ILE A 36 -12.27 34.14 -20.23
C ILE A 36 -12.02 35.66 -20.44
N PRO A 37 -12.98 36.53 -20.05
CA PRO A 37 -13.26 36.72 -18.62
C PRO A 37 -14.73 37.07 -18.28
N LEU A 38 -15.44 36.18 -17.60
CA LEU A 38 -16.56 36.52 -16.71
C LEU A 38 -16.60 35.50 -15.58
N VAL A 39 -16.92 35.94 -14.35
CA VAL A 39 -16.89 35.24 -13.02
C VAL A 39 -15.54 35.49 -12.29
N PHE A 40 -15.34 36.41 -11.34
CA PHE A 40 -16.19 37.32 -10.56
C PHE A 40 -15.38 38.57 -10.17
N ARG A 41 -16.04 39.74 -10.17
CA ARG A 41 -15.60 40.97 -9.50
C ARG A 41 -16.67 41.32 -8.47
N THR A 42 -16.35 41.27 -7.18
CA THR A 42 -16.89 42.03 -6.02
C THR A 42 -16.31 41.37 -4.77
N GLY A 43 -15.60 41.98 -3.82
CA GLY A 43 -15.16 43.34 -3.60
C GLY A 43 -14.71 43.41 -2.14
N PHE A 44 -13.52 43.94 -1.84
CA PHE A 44 -13.16 44.42 -0.51
C PHE A 44 -12.15 45.56 -0.69
N GLY A 45 -12.51 46.74 -0.19
CA GLY A 45 -11.66 47.92 -0.14
C GLY A 45 -10.62 47.83 0.98
N PRO A 46 -9.58 48.67 0.96
CA PRO A 46 -8.54 48.68 1.97
C PRO A 46 -8.85 49.74 3.03
N ASP A 47 -9.07 49.32 4.26
CA ASP A 47 -8.87 50.19 5.42
C ASP A 47 -7.97 49.45 6.42
N SER A 48 -6.81 50.04 6.65
CA SER A 48 -5.98 49.79 7.83
C SER A 48 -6.38 50.80 8.90
N PRO A 49 -6.14 50.49 10.18
CA PRO A 49 -5.04 51.20 10.80
C PRO A 49 -4.10 50.31 11.62
N GLU A 50 -2.88 50.82 11.66
CA GLU A 50 -1.74 50.49 12.52
C GLU A 50 -2.13 50.42 14.01
N LEU A 51 -1.46 49.58 14.81
CA LEU A 51 -0.38 50.03 15.71
C LEU A 51 0.23 48.86 16.53
N GLU A 52 1.52 48.66 16.26
CA GLU A 52 2.67 48.30 17.11
C GLU A 52 2.57 47.51 18.44
N SER A 53 3.49 46.54 18.50
CA SER A 53 4.47 46.23 19.57
C SER A 53 4.01 45.88 20.98
N HIS A 54 4.34 44.64 21.40
CA HIS A 54 5.35 44.31 22.42
C HIS A 54 5.15 42.83 22.84
N SER A 55 6.15 41.97 22.66
CA SER A 55 7.06 41.52 23.73
C SER A 55 6.35 40.99 24.98
N GLY A 56 6.54 39.69 25.28
CA GLY A 56 6.41 39.21 26.66
C GLY A 56 5.85 37.81 26.84
N ASN A 57 6.76 36.87 27.07
CA ASN A 57 6.65 35.77 28.03
C ASN A 57 5.48 34.77 27.94
N SER A 58 5.84 33.59 27.43
CA SER A 58 5.26 32.32 27.84
C SER A 58 5.39 32.11 29.35
N ARG A 59 4.25 32.05 30.05
CA ARG A 59 4.12 31.29 31.30
C ARG A 59 2.71 30.69 31.39
N LEU A 60 2.70 29.37 31.29
CA LEU A 60 1.88 28.40 32.01
C LEU A 60 0.77 28.99 32.92
N ILE A 61 -0.49 28.79 32.54
CA ILE A 61 -1.62 28.79 33.48
C ILE A 61 -2.39 27.49 33.24
N LEU A 62 -2.31 26.64 34.26
CA LEU A 62 -3.09 25.43 34.48
C LEU A 62 -4.47 25.90 34.98
N LEU A 63 -5.54 25.58 34.27
CA LEU A 63 -6.91 25.79 34.75
C LEU A 63 -7.73 24.53 34.46
N ASP A 64 -8.01 23.88 35.57
CA ASP A 64 -8.96 22.81 35.81
C ASP A 64 -10.38 23.38 35.67
N SER A 65 -11.27 22.65 35.00
CA SER A 65 -12.72 22.90 35.07
C SER A 65 -13.49 21.68 34.56
N GLU A 66 -13.99 20.90 35.51
CA GLU A 66 -15.14 20.00 35.38
C GLU A 66 -16.40 20.79 34.99
N GLU A 67 -17.27 20.23 34.14
CA GLU A 67 -18.71 20.54 34.01
C GLU A 67 -19.31 19.49 33.02
N GLU A 68 -20.00 18.46 33.53
CA GLU A 68 -21.47 18.31 33.74
C GLU A 68 -22.30 18.01 32.46
N GLU A 69 -22.94 16.82 32.47
CA GLU A 69 -23.92 16.35 31.47
C GLU A 69 -25.32 16.99 31.67
N PRO A 70 -26.12 17.17 30.59
CA PRO A 70 -27.54 17.46 30.73
C PRO A 70 -28.45 16.25 30.48
N ALA A 71 -29.48 16.17 31.33
CA ALA A 71 -30.46 15.10 31.48
C ALA A 71 -31.47 14.94 30.32
N PHE A 72 -31.96 13.70 30.19
CA PHE A 72 -33.00 13.22 29.28
C PHE A 72 -34.43 13.68 29.66
N HIS A 73 -35.23 14.03 28.64
CA HIS A 73 -36.70 14.11 28.74
C HIS A 73 -37.38 13.13 27.74
N PRO A 74 -38.44 12.39 28.14
CA PRO A 74 -39.04 11.36 27.30
C PRO A 74 -40.15 11.92 26.40
N ARG A 75 -40.21 11.49 25.13
CA ARG A 75 -41.36 11.78 24.24
C ARG A 75 -41.89 10.52 23.53
N ARG A 76 -43.11 10.16 23.95
CA ARG A 76 -44.25 9.53 23.26
C ARG A 76 -43.99 8.47 22.18
N GLU A 77 -44.46 7.26 22.51
CA GLU A 77 -44.68 6.11 21.63
C GLU A 77 -45.67 6.41 20.48
N ILE A 78 -45.32 5.96 19.28
CA ILE A 78 -46.23 5.78 18.15
C ILE A 78 -46.22 4.29 17.80
N ALA A 79 -47.38 3.66 17.88
CA ALA A 79 -47.59 2.24 17.63
C ALA A 79 -47.51 1.93 16.12
N ILE A 80 -46.71 0.92 15.73
CA ILE A 80 -46.74 0.29 14.41
C ILE A 80 -46.87 -1.24 14.60
N SER A 81 -47.71 -1.82 13.76
CA SER A 81 -48.36 -3.13 13.87
C SER A 81 -47.44 -4.37 13.87
N ARG A 82 -47.83 -5.35 14.68
CA ARG A 82 -47.25 -6.70 14.83
C ARG A 82 -47.37 -7.56 13.56
N PHE A 83 -46.28 -8.24 13.19
CA PHE A 83 -46.27 -9.51 12.45
C PHE A 83 -45.55 -10.59 13.30
N PRO A 84 -45.92 -11.88 13.17
CA PRO A 84 -45.71 -12.88 14.23
C PRO A 84 -44.27 -13.41 14.27
N THR A 85 -43.67 -13.34 15.45
CA THR A 85 -42.36 -13.91 15.78
C THR A 85 -42.48 -15.36 16.23
N SER A 86 -41.83 -16.26 15.50
CA SER A 86 -41.27 -17.50 16.04
C SER A 86 -39.76 -17.47 15.76
N ALA A 87 -39.00 -16.91 16.70
CA ALA A 87 -37.56 -17.08 16.78
C ALA A 87 -37.13 -16.76 18.21
N THR A 88 -36.47 -17.74 18.82
CA THR A 88 -35.81 -17.70 20.13
C THR A 88 -34.98 -16.42 20.30
N GLN A 89 -35.28 -15.65 21.36
CA GLN A 89 -34.49 -14.49 21.78
C GLN A 89 -33.04 -14.90 22.08
N ARG A 90 -32.14 -14.70 21.12
CA ARG A 90 -30.68 -14.69 21.37
C ARG A 90 -30.28 -13.26 21.75
N LYS A 91 -29.60 -13.11 22.89
CA LYS A 91 -29.03 -11.84 23.36
C LYS A 91 -28.08 -11.26 22.29
N THR A 92 -28.52 -10.23 21.59
CA THR A 92 -27.67 -9.31 20.83
C THR A 92 -27.04 -8.32 21.82
N GLY A 93 -25.72 -8.15 21.83
CA GLY A 93 -25.11 -7.08 22.64
C GLY A 93 -23.64 -7.20 23.06
N ASP A 94 -23.00 -8.37 22.92
CA ASP A 94 -21.63 -8.54 23.41
C ASP A 94 -20.61 -8.59 22.26
N TYR A 95 -19.51 -7.84 22.43
CA TYR A 95 -18.34 -7.91 21.55
C TYR A 95 -17.77 -9.33 21.54
N LYS A 96 -17.73 -9.95 20.36
CA LYS A 96 -17.06 -11.24 20.15
C LYS A 96 -15.67 -11.01 19.55
N LYS A 97 -14.64 -11.32 20.32
CA LYS A 97 -13.22 -11.27 19.89
C LYS A 97 -12.90 -12.33 18.83
N VAL A 98 -13.56 -13.48 18.88
CA VAL A 98 -13.39 -14.57 17.91
C VAL A 98 -14.64 -14.68 17.03
N SER A 99 -14.43 -14.80 15.72
CA SER A 99 -15.50 -14.98 14.74
C SER A 99 -16.33 -16.24 15.02
N GLY A 100 -17.64 -16.18 14.78
CA GLY A 100 -18.53 -17.33 14.90
C GLY A 100 -18.45 -18.31 13.72
N LEU A 101 -17.52 -18.08 12.78
CA LEU A 101 -17.32 -18.94 11.62
C LEU A 101 -16.85 -20.33 12.04
N VAL A 102 -17.73 -21.33 11.92
CA VAL A 102 -17.42 -22.73 12.16
C VAL A 102 -17.19 -23.44 10.83
N PHE A 103 -16.04 -24.09 10.68
CA PHE A 103 -15.79 -25.01 9.59
C PHE A 103 -16.12 -26.44 10.05
N ASP A 104 -17.13 -27.07 9.45
CA ASP A 104 -17.47 -28.47 9.75
C ASP A 104 -16.53 -29.42 9.01
N GLU A 105 -15.56 -29.96 9.73
CA GLU A 105 -14.61 -30.95 9.20
C GLU A 105 -15.30 -32.25 8.74
N ASN A 106 -16.44 -32.62 9.33
CA ASN A 106 -17.11 -33.89 9.06
C ASN A 106 -17.90 -33.84 7.75
N ALA A 107 -18.50 -32.70 7.42
CA ALA A 107 -19.25 -32.50 6.18
C ALA A 107 -18.40 -32.67 4.91
N PHE A 108 -17.10 -32.42 5.00
CA PHE A 108 -16.16 -32.56 3.88
C PHE A 108 -15.39 -33.88 3.88
N ASN A 109 -15.33 -34.60 5.01
CA ASN A 109 -14.75 -35.95 5.08
C ASN A 109 -15.62 -37.01 4.38
N SER A 110 -16.93 -36.75 4.19
CA SER A 110 -17.82 -37.62 3.40
C SER A 110 -17.68 -37.48 1.89
N ILE A 111 -16.89 -36.50 1.42
CA ILE A 111 -16.65 -36.23 0.00
C ILE A 111 -15.34 -36.95 -0.39
N ASN A 112 -15.37 -37.76 -1.46
CA ASN A 112 -14.18 -38.44 -1.97
C ASN A 112 -13.04 -37.44 -2.21
N LYS A 113 -11.81 -37.78 -1.80
CA LYS A 113 -10.59 -36.95 -2.00
C LYS A 113 -10.37 -36.47 -3.45
N ARG A 114 -10.98 -37.12 -4.44
CA ARG A 114 -10.89 -36.78 -5.87
C ARG A 114 -11.86 -35.66 -6.31
N ASP A 115 -12.90 -35.39 -5.52
CA ASP A 115 -13.97 -34.43 -5.85
C ASP A 115 -13.85 -33.11 -5.07
N LEU A 116 -12.90 -33.01 -4.13
CA LEU A 116 -12.62 -31.77 -3.39
C LEU A 116 -11.77 -30.84 -4.25
N SER A 117 -12.29 -29.65 -4.55
CA SER A 117 -11.48 -28.59 -5.17
C SER A 117 -10.24 -28.28 -4.31
N GLN A 118 -9.13 -27.87 -4.93
CA GLN A 118 -7.86 -27.58 -4.25
C GLN A 118 -8.03 -26.65 -3.04
N ILE A 119 -8.89 -25.62 -3.16
CA ILE A 119 -9.17 -24.66 -2.07
C ILE A 119 -9.75 -25.32 -0.82
N HIS A 120 -10.61 -26.35 -0.94
CA HIS A 120 -11.20 -27.02 0.23
C HIS A 120 -10.16 -27.75 1.08
N THR A 121 -9.13 -28.31 0.46
CA THR A 121 -8.04 -28.97 1.19
C THR A 121 -7.22 -27.94 1.97
N VAL A 122 -6.88 -26.81 1.33
CA VAL A 122 -6.17 -25.70 1.96
C VAL A 122 -6.97 -25.11 3.12
N VAL A 123 -8.28 -24.95 2.95
CA VAL A 123 -9.21 -24.49 4.00
C VAL A 123 -9.13 -25.41 5.22
N ARG A 124 -9.31 -26.72 5.04
CA ARG A 124 -9.27 -27.69 6.15
C ARG A 124 -7.95 -27.61 6.92
N ASP A 125 -6.83 -27.64 6.22
CA ASP A 125 -5.51 -27.67 6.84
C ASP A 125 -5.22 -26.34 7.59
N ALA A 126 -5.68 -25.21 7.05
CA ALA A 126 -5.56 -23.91 7.69
C ALA A 126 -6.43 -23.77 8.94
N PHE A 127 -7.67 -24.27 8.94
CA PHE A 127 -8.52 -24.27 10.14
C PHE A 127 -7.94 -25.15 11.23
N ALA A 128 -7.46 -26.35 10.90
CA ALA A 128 -6.83 -27.25 11.87
C ALA A 128 -5.58 -26.61 12.51
N ALA A 129 -4.71 -26.00 11.71
CA ALA A 129 -3.52 -25.32 12.20
C ALA A 129 -3.85 -24.06 13.02
N GLY A 130 -4.80 -23.24 12.55
CA GLY A 130 -5.19 -22.00 13.22
C GLY A 130 -5.89 -22.23 14.55
N LYS A 131 -6.78 -23.23 14.62
CA LYS A 131 -7.45 -23.60 15.88
C LYS A 131 -6.45 -24.06 16.93
N LYS A 132 -5.50 -24.92 16.55
CA LYS A 132 -4.42 -25.36 17.43
C LYS A 132 -3.60 -24.17 17.98
N LEU A 133 -3.20 -23.25 17.11
CA LEU A 133 -2.46 -22.04 17.52
C LEU A 133 -3.26 -21.17 18.49
N LEU A 134 -4.58 -21.02 18.25
CA LEU A 134 -5.45 -20.24 19.12
C LEU A 134 -5.59 -20.88 20.50
N GLU A 135 -5.83 -22.19 20.57
CA GLU A 135 -5.91 -22.95 21.83
C GLU A 135 -4.61 -22.87 22.64
N GLU A 136 -3.45 -22.99 21.96
CA GLU A 136 -2.15 -22.86 22.61
C GLU A 136 -1.97 -21.47 23.24
N ILE A 137 -2.37 -20.39 22.56
CA ILE A 137 -2.28 -19.01 23.07
C ILE A 137 -3.22 -18.82 24.28
N GLU A 138 -4.46 -19.27 24.17
CA GLU A 138 -5.46 -19.13 25.23
C GLU A 138 -5.08 -19.92 26.49
N SER A 139 -4.38 -21.05 26.33
CA SER A 139 -3.89 -21.87 27.45
C SER A 139 -2.71 -21.24 28.22
N GLY A 140 -2.09 -20.18 27.69
CA GLY A 140 -0.89 -19.56 28.25
C GLY A 140 0.40 -20.38 28.10
N GLN A 141 0.35 -21.59 27.54
CA GLN A 141 1.51 -22.45 27.32
C GLN A 141 2.58 -21.77 26.47
N ILE A 142 2.17 -21.00 25.46
CA ILE A 142 3.14 -20.35 24.57
C ILE A 142 3.91 -19.27 25.30
N GLN A 143 3.34 -18.55 26.28
CA GLN A 143 4.08 -17.50 26.96
C GLN A 143 5.27 -18.06 27.75
N SER A 144 5.07 -19.20 28.43
CA SER A 144 6.17 -19.94 29.08
C SER A 144 7.13 -20.60 28.08
N ASP A 145 6.61 -21.14 26.99
CA ASP A 145 7.41 -21.80 25.95
C ASP A 145 8.26 -20.80 25.17
N LEU A 146 7.78 -19.56 24.97
CA LEU A 146 8.49 -18.50 24.29
C LEU A 146 9.53 -17.90 25.22
N GLU A 147 9.23 -17.66 26.49
CA GLU A 147 10.22 -17.30 27.51
C GLU A 147 11.34 -18.37 27.62
N TYR A 148 10.99 -19.66 27.48
CA TYR A 148 11.95 -20.77 27.45
C TYR A 148 12.67 -20.95 26.09
N ARG A 149 11.98 -20.77 24.95
CA ARG A 149 12.58 -20.72 23.60
C ARG A 149 13.47 -19.50 23.44
N MET A 150 13.20 -18.41 24.14
CA MET A 150 14.07 -17.23 24.18
C MET A 150 15.38 -17.52 24.92
N GLN A 151 15.37 -18.49 25.85
CA GLN A 151 16.60 -18.98 26.49
C GLN A 151 17.29 -20.08 25.68
N SER A 152 16.60 -20.76 24.74
CA SER A 152 17.14 -21.91 23.99
C SER A 152 17.34 -21.69 22.48
N LEU A 153 16.71 -20.68 21.86
CA LEU A 153 16.97 -20.22 20.49
C LEU A 153 18.21 -19.33 20.51
N ASN A 154 19.33 -19.98 20.25
CA ASN A 154 20.61 -19.36 19.93
C ASN A 154 20.59 -18.62 18.57
N GLU A 155 19.51 -17.95 18.17
CA GLU A 155 19.57 -16.95 17.09
C GLU A 155 20.06 -15.63 17.69
N SER A 156 21.34 -15.58 18.05
CA SER A 156 21.98 -14.34 18.48
C SER A 156 21.83 -13.31 17.36
N CYS A 157 21.22 -12.15 17.63
CA CYS A 157 21.24 -11.02 16.71
C CYS A 157 22.68 -10.48 16.62
N PRO A 158 23.43 -10.74 15.53
CA PRO A 158 24.79 -10.26 15.44
C PRO A 158 24.75 -8.75 15.21
N ILE A 159 25.53 -7.97 15.97
CA ILE A 159 25.61 -6.51 15.83
C ILE A 159 26.28 -6.11 14.50
N SER A 160 27.06 -7.03 13.93
CA SER A 160 27.66 -6.92 12.61
C SER A 160 27.90 -8.28 11.97
N VAL A 161 27.88 -8.34 10.64
CA VAL A 161 28.23 -9.52 9.84
C VAL A 161 29.24 -9.11 8.77
N ILE A 162 30.29 -9.91 8.60
CA ILE A 162 31.32 -9.70 7.58
C ILE A 162 31.42 -10.97 6.76
N LEU A 163 31.46 -10.83 5.44
CA LEU A 163 31.70 -11.93 4.50
C LEU A 163 32.68 -11.49 3.42
N THR A 164 33.54 -12.42 3.01
CA THR A 164 34.29 -12.29 1.76
C THR A 164 33.36 -12.54 0.56
N GLY A 165 33.77 -12.08 -0.63
CA GLY A 165 33.02 -12.32 -1.87
C GLY A 165 32.83 -13.81 -2.15
N ASP A 166 33.86 -14.63 -1.92
CA ASP A 166 33.82 -16.08 -2.13
C ASP A 166 32.82 -16.76 -1.20
N GLU A 167 32.84 -16.43 0.09
CA GLU A 167 31.87 -16.97 1.06
C GLU A 167 30.43 -16.59 0.70
N PHE A 168 30.21 -15.36 0.23
CA PHE A 168 28.89 -14.90 -0.19
C PHE A 168 28.38 -15.68 -1.41
N VAL A 169 29.25 -15.95 -2.39
CA VAL A 169 28.90 -16.76 -3.57
C VAL A 169 28.61 -18.21 -3.17
N GLN A 170 29.42 -18.81 -2.28
CA GLN A 170 29.20 -20.17 -1.77
C GLN A 170 27.87 -20.32 -1.01
N LYS A 171 27.42 -19.26 -0.33
CA LYS A 171 26.11 -19.19 0.32
C LYS A 171 24.94 -18.87 -0.63
N GLY A 172 25.14 -18.98 -1.93
CA GLY A 172 24.09 -18.77 -2.93
C GLY A 172 23.75 -17.29 -3.19
N ARG A 173 24.68 -16.37 -2.93
CA ARG A 173 24.52 -14.91 -3.14
C ARG A 173 23.38 -14.31 -2.33
N LEU A 174 23.21 -14.80 -1.11
CA LEU A 174 22.25 -14.32 -0.12
C LEU A 174 22.91 -14.28 1.26
N LEU A 175 22.86 -13.12 1.90
CA LEU A 175 23.24 -12.93 3.29
C LEU A 175 21.98 -12.75 4.14
N VAL A 176 21.83 -13.55 5.18
CA VAL A 176 20.71 -13.46 6.13
C VAL A 176 21.05 -12.47 7.24
N ILE A 177 20.13 -11.56 7.53
CA ILE A 177 20.20 -10.55 8.59
C ILE A 177 19.07 -10.89 9.58
N PRO A 178 19.28 -11.77 10.57
CA PRO A 178 18.19 -12.45 11.26
C PRO A 178 17.22 -11.53 12.00
N CYS A 179 17.68 -10.34 12.41
CA CYS A 179 16.94 -9.36 13.19
C CYS A 179 16.64 -8.07 12.40
N GLY A 180 16.86 -8.10 11.08
CA GLY A 180 16.63 -6.95 10.20
C GLY A 180 17.60 -5.80 10.43
N LEU A 181 17.24 -4.62 9.93
CA LEU A 181 17.97 -3.37 10.13
C LEU A 181 17.29 -2.51 11.20
N SER A 182 18.03 -1.55 11.73
CA SER A 182 17.54 -0.48 12.60
C SER A 182 18.05 0.89 12.10
N LEU A 183 17.59 1.97 12.71
CA LEU A 183 18.07 3.32 12.40
C LEU A 183 19.60 3.39 12.60
N GLY A 184 20.32 3.85 11.58
CA GLY A 184 21.80 3.90 11.58
C GLY A 184 22.49 2.59 11.16
N SER A 185 21.75 1.50 10.97
CA SER A 185 22.31 0.31 10.32
C SER A 185 22.85 0.65 8.93
N HIS A 186 23.92 -0.04 8.53
CA HIS A 186 24.52 0.18 7.22
C HIS A 186 25.04 -1.10 6.61
N VAL A 187 24.98 -1.17 5.29
CA VAL A 187 25.51 -2.25 4.45
C VAL A 187 26.58 -1.65 3.56
N THR A 188 27.80 -2.19 3.63
CA THR A 188 28.93 -1.80 2.79
C THR A 188 29.33 -2.98 1.90
N VAL A 189 29.47 -2.72 0.61
CA VAL A 189 29.87 -3.69 -0.41
C VAL A 189 31.10 -3.16 -1.12
N VAL A 190 32.14 -3.98 -1.18
CA VAL A 190 33.34 -3.71 -1.99
C VAL A 190 33.30 -4.61 -3.21
N GLY A 191 33.32 -4.02 -4.40
CA GLY A 191 33.13 -4.76 -5.64
C GLY A 191 33.84 -4.15 -6.84
N THR A 192 33.87 -4.89 -7.94
CA THR A 192 34.43 -4.46 -9.23
C THR A 192 33.42 -4.83 -10.33
N PRO A 193 32.81 -3.85 -11.03
CA PRO A 193 31.88 -4.13 -12.11
C PRO A 193 32.62 -4.79 -13.28
N ARG A 194 32.01 -5.79 -13.90
CA ARG A 194 32.59 -6.47 -15.06
C ARG A 194 32.43 -5.63 -16.33
N TRP A 195 33.28 -5.90 -17.31
CA TRP A 195 33.14 -5.34 -18.65
C TRP A 195 31.78 -5.70 -19.25
N ALA A 196 31.24 -4.77 -20.05
CA ALA A 196 30.02 -5.05 -20.76
C ALA A 196 30.18 -6.23 -21.72
N HIS A 197 29.13 -7.02 -21.80
CA HIS A 197 29.02 -8.19 -22.68
C HIS A 197 27.78 -8.06 -23.56
N SER A 198 27.75 -8.84 -24.65
CA SER A 198 26.66 -8.79 -25.63
C SER A 198 25.49 -9.65 -25.16
N GLU A 199 24.30 -9.06 -25.04
CA GLU A 199 23.07 -9.75 -24.63
C GLU A 199 22.01 -9.65 -25.75
N LYS A 200 21.38 -10.78 -26.10
CA LYS A 200 20.37 -10.90 -27.18
C LYS A 200 18.93 -10.72 -26.72
N ASP A 201 18.66 -10.81 -25.43
CA ASP A 201 17.32 -10.92 -24.83
C ASP A 201 17.14 -9.90 -23.70
N SER A 202 17.65 -8.67 -23.89
CA SER A 202 17.54 -7.66 -22.86
C SER A 202 16.07 -7.21 -22.77
N ARG A 203 15.42 -7.43 -21.62
CA ARG A 203 14.12 -6.83 -21.28
C ARG A 203 14.16 -5.28 -21.20
N ILE A 204 15.28 -4.68 -21.62
CA ILE A 204 15.68 -3.30 -21.38
C ILE A 204 15.77 -2.53 -22.71
N ALA A 205 16.03 -3.21 -23.83
CA ALA A 205 16.00 -2.62 -25.17
C ALA A 205 14.73 -3.06 -25.91
N ALA A 206 13.96 -2.09 -26.40
CA ALA A 206 12.84 -2.38 -27.29
C ALA A 206 13.37 -2.72 -28.69
N GLY A 207 13.67 -3.99 -28.98
CA GLY A 207 14.04 -4.44 -30.33
C GLY A 207 14.85 -5.75 -30.40
N GLU A 208 15.03 -6.27 -31.62
CA GLU A 208 15.79 -7.49 -31.97
C GLU A 208 17.32 -7.26 -32.09
N GLU A 209 17.87 -6.19 -31.50
CA GLU A 209 19.30 -5.85 -31.60
C GLU A 209 20.12 -6.33 -30.39
N THR A 210 21.34 -6.82 -30.66
CA THR A 210 22.30 -7.19 -29.62
C THR A 210 22.82 -5.94 -28.92
N VAL A 211 22.61 -5.81 -27.61
CA VAL A 211 23.05 -4.65 -26.81
C VAL A 211 24.20 -5.04 -25.90
N MET A 212 25.18 -4.13 -25.73
CA MET A 212 26.25 -4.29 -24.75
C MET A 212 25.74 -3.87 -23.36
N VAL A 213 25.72 -4.81 -22.42
CA VAL A 213 25.14 -4.62 -21.08
C VAL A 213 26.22 -4.80 -20.01
N SER A 214 26.25 -3.90 -19.03
CA SER A 214 26.96 -4.06 -17.76
C SER A 214 26.10 -3.44 -16.67
N GLN A 215 25.54 -4.27 -15.80
CA GLN A 215 24.67 -3.83 -14.69
C GLN A 215 24.75 -4.82 -13.53
N PHE A 216 24.51 -4.34 -12.31
CA PHE A 216 24.34 -5.21 -11.15
C PHE A 216 23.21 -4.72 -10.27
N MET A 217 22.67 -5.61 -9.44
CA MET A 217 21.58 -5.30 -8.54
C MET A 217 21.93 -5.71 -7.12
N MET A 218 21.67 -4.81 -6.18
CA MET A 218 21.74 -5.04 -4.75
C MET A 218 20.34 -4.87 -4.16
N GLU A 219 19.88 -5.87 -3.42
CA GLU A 219 18.51 -5.92 -2.91
C GLU A 219 18.47 -6.20 -1.41
N LEU A 220 17.79 -5.34 -0.67
CA LEU A 220 17.31 -5.66 0.68
C LEU A 220 15.97 -6.41 0.55
N GLN A 221 15.91 -7.61 1.10
CA GLN A 221 14.81 -8.56 0.92
C GLN A 221 14.12 -8.92 2.23
N GLY A 222 12.79 -9.01 2.17
CA GLY A 222 11.95 -9.47 3.29
C GLY A 222 11.81 -10.99 3.36
N LEU A 223 12.89 -11.70 3.65
CA LEU A 223 12.90 -13.18 3.66
C LEU A 223 11.91 -13.80 4.65
N LYS A 224 11.60 -13.10 5.75
CA LYS A 224 10.64 -13.52 6.78
C LYS A 224 9.27 -12.83 6.65
N THR A 225 9.05 -12.05 5.60
CA THR A 225 7.89 -11.14 5.48
C THR A 225 6.69 -11.78 4.78
N VAL A 226 6.92 -12.69 3.84
CA VAL A 226 5.87 -13.40 3.08
C VAL A 226 6.13 -14.91 3.08
N ASP A 227 5.06 -15.70 3.07
CA ASP A 227 5.10 -17.16 3.07
C ASP A 227 4.54 -17.71 1.74
N GLY A 228 5.37 -18.41 0.95
CA GLY A 228 4.96 -19.02 -0.33
C GLY A 228 4.99 -18.09 -1.56
N GLU A 229 5.37 -16.82 -1.38
CA GLU A 229 5.64 -15.85 -2.45
C GLU A 229 7.14 -15.54 -2.54
N ASP A 230 7.60 -14.96 -3.66
CA ASP A 230 8.95 -14.43 -3.74
C ASP A 230 9.13 -13.30 -2.69
N PRO A 231 10.27 -13.26 -1.96
CA PRO A 231 10.49 -12.25 -0.93
C PRO A 231 10.31 -10.83 -1.49
N PRO A 232 9.61 -9.92 -0.80
CA PRO A 232 9.52 -8.55 -1.24
C PRO A 232 10.89 -7.88 -1.34
N ARG A 233 11.02 -6.91 -2.25
CA ARG A 233 12.23 -6.09 -2.39
C ARG A 233 12.00 -4.77 -1.68
N ILE A 234 12.52 -4.64 -0.47
CA ILE A 234 12.36 -3.45 0.37
C ILE A 234 13.10 -2.27 -0.27
N LEU A 235 14.33 -2.54 -0.71
CA LEU A 235 15.13 -1.66 -1.55
C LEU A 235 15.71 -2.50 -2.69
N HIS A 236 15.41 -2.13 -3.92
CA HIS A 236 16.07 -2.62 -5.12
C HIS A 236 16.94 -1.49 -5.68
N LEU A 237 18.27 -1.66 -5.63
CA LEU A 237 19.25 -0.73 -6.16
C LEU A 237 19.89 -1.37 -7.39
N ASN A 238 19.74 -0.75 -8.55
CA ASN A 238 20.21 -1.26 -9.84
C ASN A 238 21.05 -0.20 -10.58
N PRO A 239 22.36 -0.15 -10.33
CA PRO A 239 23.29 0.62 -11.15
C PRO A 239 23.49 -0.04 -12.52
N ARG A 240 23.15 0.71 -13.58
CA ARG A 240 23.37 0.32 -14.98
C ARG A 240 24.51 1.15 -15.52
N LEU A 241 25.59 0.50 -15.94
CA LEU A 241 26.76 1.15 -16.55
C LEU A 241 26.56 1.26 -18.07
N LYS A 242 25.99 0.23 -18.69
CA LYS A 242 25.63 0.19 -20.12
C LYS A 242 24.36 -0.63 -20.37
N GLY A 243 23.71 -0.37 -21.51
CA GLY A 243 22.56 -1.14 -21.98
C GLY A 243 21.19 -0.60 -21.56
N ASP A 244 21.14 0.55 -20.87
CA ASP A 244 19.87 1.23 -20.59
C ASP A 244 19.32 1.87 -21.88
N TRP A 245 17.99 1.92 -22.01
CA TRP A 245 17.29 2.52 -23.16
C TRP A 245 17.64 4.01 -23.38
N SER A 246 18.08 4.71 -22.34
CA SER A 246 18.56 6.09 -22.46
C SER A 246 19.96 6.21 -23.09
N ALA A 247 20.62 5.07 -23.34
CA ALA A 247 22.02 4.94 -23.75
C ALA A 247 23.01 5.57 -22.75
N ARG A 248 22.56 5.88 -21.53
CA ARG A 248 23.35 6.52 -20.47
C ARG A 248 23.44 5.64 -19.23
N PRO A 249 24.52 5.79 -18.43
CA PRO A 249 24.56 5.15 -17.13
C PRO A 249 23.51 5.78 -16.19
N VAL A 250 22.80 4.92 -15.45
CA VAL A 250 21.69 5.32 -14.58
C VAL A 250 21.69 4.45 -13.33
N ILE A 251 21.33 5.05 -12.19
CA ILE A 251 21.00 4.31 -10.97
C ILE A 251 19.49 4.28 -10.85
N GLU A 252 18.91 3.09 -10.97
CA GLU A 252 17.48 2.87 -10.73
C GLU A 252 17.26 2.32 -9.33
N GLN A 253 16.28 2.89 -8.62
CA GLN A 253 15.90 2.52 -7.27
C GLN A 253 14.40 2.29 -7.19
N ASN A 254 13.99 1.19 -6.57
CA ASN A 254 12.57 0.86 -6.44
C ASN A 254 12.30 -0.04 -5.22
N THR A 255 11.03 -0.29 -4.96
CA THR A 255 10.54 -1.24 -3.97
C THR A 255 9.51 -2.13 -4.64
N CYS A 256 9.53 -3.42 -4.35
CA CYS A 256 8.53 -4.39 -4.76
C CYS A 256 7.76 -4.87 -3.53
N TYR A 257 6.52 -4.42 -3.38
CA TYR A 257 5.61 -4.80 -2.30
C TYR A 257 4.54 -5.75 -2.85
N ARG A 258 4.38 -6.94 -2.24
CA ARG A 258 3.41 -7.97 -2.68
C ARG A 258 3.45 -8.22 -4.19
N MET A 259 4.65 -8.44 -4.74
CA MET A 259 4.89 -8.68 -6.17
C MET A 259 4.51 -7.52 -7.11
N GLN A 260 4.31 -6.32 -6.57
CA GLN A 260 4.05 -5.10 -7.35
C GLN A 260 5.20 -4.11 -7.16
N TRP A 261 5.80 -3.72 -8.28
CA TRP A 261 6.79 -2.65 -8.30
C TRP A 261 6.11 -1.30 -8.11
N GLY A 262 6.64 -0.47 -7.20
CA GLY A 262 6.27 0.93 -7.12
C GLY A 262 6.80 1.73 -8.31
N ALA A 263 6.56 3.05 -8.31
CA ALA A 263 7.12 3.95 -9.32
C ALA A 263 8.66 3.95 -9.24
N ALA A 264 9.39 3.68 -10.33
CA ALA A 264 10.85 3.67 -10.27
C ALA A 264 11.42 5.09 -10.06
N MET A 265 12.40 5.23 -9.17
CA MET A 265 13.21 6.44 -9.02
C MET A 265 14.50 6.26 -9.81
N ARG A 266 14.81 7.17 -10.73
CA ARG A 266 15.95 7.06 -11.65
C ARG A 266 16.85 8.29 -11.51
N CYS A 267 18.11 8.06 -11.17
CA CYS A 267 19.14 9.10 -11.14
C CYS A 267 20.02 8.95 -12.39
N ASP A 268 19.94 9.94 -13.29
CA ASP A 268 20.58 9.94 -14.62
C ASP A 268 21.71 10.99 -14.76
N GLY A 269 22.11 11.58 -13.63
CA GLY A 269 23.14 12.61 -13.53
C GLY A 269 22.63 14.03 -13.37
N LEU A 270 21.31 14.25 -13.46
CA LEU A 270 20.71 15.50 -13.04
C LEU A 270 20.48 15.51 -11.53
N MET A 271 20.84 16.63 -10.91
CA MET A 271 20.51 16.85 -9.50
C MET A 271 18.99 16.99 -9.34
N SER A 272 18.43 16.36 -8.32
CA SER A 272 17.06 16.62 -7.89
C SER A 272 16.84 18.11 -7.65
N LYS A 273 15.69 18.62 -8.06
CA LYS A 273 15.40 20.05 -7.93
C LYS A 273 15.26 20.45 -6.46
N ALA A 274 15.50 21.72 -6.14
CA ALA A 274 15.41 22.22 -4.77
C ALA A 274 13.98 22.24 -4.21
N ASP A 275 12.96 22.16 -5.07
CA ASP A 275 11.54 21.99 -4.71
C ASP A 275 11.10 20.51 -4.63
N GLU A 276 11.97 19.56 -4.99
CA GLU A 276 11.74 18.14 -4.73
C GLU A 276 12.03 17.81 -3.27
N GLU A 277 11.22 16.94 -2.68
CA GLU A 277 11.39 16.55 -1.28
C GLU A 277 12.72 15.83 -1.05
N THR A 278 13.48 16.35 -0.09
CA THR A 278 14.70 15.72 0.41
C THR A 278 14.39 14.52 1.28
N VAL A 279 15.37 13.65 1.48
CA VAL A 279 15.31 12.56 2.47
C VAL A 279 16.37 12.86 3.52
N ASP A 280 15.95 13.10 4.76
CA ASP A 280 16.84 13.50 5.86
C ASP A 280 17.71 14.73 5.51
N GLY A 281 17.14 15.66 4.74
CA GLY A 281 17.83 16.85 4.23
C GLY A 281 18.83 16.61 3.09
N GLN A 282 18.95 15.38 2.58
CA GLN A 282 19.74 15.01 1.41
C GLN A 282 18.90 15.00 0.14
N VAL A 283 19.51 15.30 -1.01
CA VAL A 283 18.84 15.22 -2.32
C VAL A 283 18.57 13.77 -2.71
N LYS A 284 17.49 13.52 -3.45
CA LYS A 284 17.18 12.18 -3.97
C LYS A 284 18.20 11.71 -5.00
N CYS A 285 18.64 12.59 -5.90
CA CYS A 285 19.69 12.33 -6.87
C CYS A 285 20.75 13.44 -6.88
N GLU A 286 22.02 13.06 -6.85
CA GLU A 286 23.16 13.96 -7.01
C GLU A 286 23.54 14.21 -8.47
N LYS A 287 24.22 15.32 -8.73
CA LYS A 287 24.75 15.62 -10.07
C LYS A 287 25.99 14.79 -10.40
N TRP A 288 26.08 14.30 -11.63
CA TRP A 288 27.32 13.80 -12.25
C TRP A 288 27.42 14.22 -13.73
N ILE A 289 28.63 14.14 -14.28
CA ILE A 289 28.98 14.54 -15.65
C ILE A 289 28.15 13.74 -16.66
N ARG A 290 27.57 14.43 -17.64
CA ARG A 290 26.84 13.87 -18.77
C ARG A 290 27.59 14.20 -20.06
N ASP A 291 27.59 13.31 -21.04
CA ASP A 291 28.33 13.51 -22.30
C ASP A 291 27.80 14.70 -23.14
N ASP A 292 26.54 15.07 -22.94
CA ASP A 292 25.87 16.21 -23.59
C ASP A 292 25.88 17.51 -22.74
N ASP A 293 26.65 17.56 -21.65
CA ASP A 293 27.04 18.84 -21.06
C ASP A 293 28.01 19.53 -22.03
N ASN A 294 27.43 20.35 -22.91
CA ASN A 294 28.10 21.24 -23.83
C ASN A 294 28.95 22.23 -23.00
N ARG A 295 30.14 21.81 -22.56
CA ARG A 295 31.18 22.71 -22.09
C ARG A 295 31.60 23.54 -23.28
N SER A 296 30.88 24.63 -23.53
CA SER A 296 31.39 25.70 -24.36
C SER A 296 32.77 26.07 -23.80
N GLU A 297 33.73 26.16 -24.71
CA GLU A 297 35.09 26.66 -24.48
C GLU A 297 35.12 28.09 -23.90
N GLU A 298 33.98 28.68 -23.53
CA GLU A 298 33.85 29.95 -22.80
C GLU A 298 34.35 29.86 -21.36
N SER A 299 34.39 28.66 -20.76
CA SER A 299 34.81 28.48 -19.36
C SER A 299 36.28 28.84 -19.08
N LYS A 300 37.16 28.85 -20.10
CA LYS A 300 38.56 29.25 -19.92
C LYS A 300 38.73 30.77 -19.86
N ALA A 301 37.92 31.55 -20.57
CA ALA A 301 38.01 33.02 -20.58
C ALA A 301 37.42 33.64 -19.30
N THR A 302 36.31 33.09 -18.80
CA THR A 302 35.64 33.57 -17.57
C THR A 302 36.40 33.19 -16.29
N TRP A 303 37.24 32.16 -16.35
CA TRP A 303 38.09 31.73 -15.23
C TRP A 303 39.14 32.78 -14.84
N TRP A 304 39.70 33.51 -15.82
CA TRP A 304 40.66 34.59 -15.56
C TRP A 304 39.99 35.85 -15.00
N ILE A 305 38.80 36.19 -15.50
CA ILE A 305 38.07 37.40 -15.10
C ILE A 305 37.58 37.30 -13.65
N ASN A 306 37.16 36.12 -13.21
CA ASN A 306 36.72 35.89 -11.83
C ASN A 306 37.84 35.85 -10.80
N ARG A 307 39.11 35.81 -11.23
CA ARG A 307 40.27 35.88 -10.34
C ARG A 307 40.69 37.31 -9.99
N LEU A 308 40.24 38.29 -10.78
CA LEU A 308 40.54 39.72 -10.60
C LEU A 308 39.51 40.46 -9.73
N ILE A 309 38.32 39.89 -9.50
CA ILE A 309 37.27 40.53 -8.71
C ILE A 309 36.99 39.65 -7.49
N GLY A 310 37.67 39.95 -6.39
CA GLY A 310 37.42 39.33 -5.10
C GLY A 310 36.01 39.65 -4.62
N ARG A 311 35.06 38.72 -4.79
CA ARG A 311 33.82 38.66 -3.99
C ARG A 311 33.13 37.29 -4.08
N THR A 312 32.79 36.81 -2.88
CA THR A 312 31.85 35.72 -2.52
C THR A 312 32.23 34.27 -2.80
N LYS A 313 32.27 33.49 -1.70
CA LYS A 313 32.31 32.02 -1.61
C LYS A 313 31.14 31.41 -2.41
N LYS A 314 31.31 31.21 -3.71
CA LYS A 314 30.47 30.30 -4.49
C LYS A 314 31.05 28.90 -4.26
N LYS A 315 30.26 28.01 -3.65
CA LYS A 315 30.57 26.59 -3.46
C LYS A 315 30.95 26.05 -4.84
N VAL A 316 32.22 25.69 -5.05
CA VAL A 316 32.69 25.13 -6.33
C VAL A 316 31.95 23.79 -6.49
N SER A 317 30.98 23.73 -7.39
CA SER A 317 30.34 22.47 -7.77
C SER A 317 31.34 21.69 -8.62
N ILE A 318 32.10 20.81 -7.97
CA ILE A 318 32.93 19.84 -8.68
C ILE A 318 31.95 18.86 -9.33
N ASP A 319 31.85 18.88 -10.65
CA ASP A 319 31.11 17.87 -11.41
C ASP A 319 31.96 16.58 -11.43
N TRP A 320 31.36 15.49 -11.01
CA TRP A 320 32.03 14.18 -10.86
C TRP A 320 31.51 13.18 -11.89
N PRO A 321 32.29 12.17 -12.29
CA PRO A 321 31.80 11.13 -13.21
C PRO A 321 30.75 10.24 -12.56
N TYR A 322 30.10 9.40 -13.38
CA TYR A 322 29.23 8.34 -12.88
C TYR A 322 29.94 7.48 -11.82
N PRO A 323 29.30 7.12 -10.69
CA PRO A 323 29.98 6.51 -9.54
C PRO A 323 30.57 5.12 -9.77
N PHE A 324 30.14 4.42 -10.83
CA PHE A 324 30.61 3.07 -11.15
C PHE A 324 31.31 3.04 -12.50
N ALA A 325 32.38 2.26 -12.60
CA ALA A 325 33.11 2.09 -13.85
C ALA A 325 33.54 0.63 -14.02
N GLU A 326 33.50 0.15 -15.26
CA GLU A 326 33.95 -1.20 -15.62
C GLU A 326 35.40 -1.41 -15.15
N ASN A 327 35.63 -2.54 -14.50
CA ASN A 327 36.92 -2.98 -13.98
C ASN A 327 37.60 -2.00 -13.00
N LYS A 328 36.81 -1.16 -12.32
CA LYS A 328 37.28 -0.32 -11.21
C LYS A 328 36.63 -0.73 -9.91
N LEU A 329 37.43 -0.75 -8.85
CA LEU A 329 36.95 -0.99 -7.50
C LEU A 329 36.02 0.14 -7.06
N PHE A 330 34.93 -0.20 -6.38
CA PHE A 330 34.08 0.74 -5.67
C PHE A 330 33.83 0.27 -4.23
N VAL A 331 33.52 1.22 -3.36
CA VAL A 331 32.98 0.99 -2.01
C VAL A 331 31.58 1.59 -1.95
N LEU A 332 30.55 0.74 -1.98
CA LEU A 332 29.15 1.13 -1.91
C LEU A 332 28.66 0.98 -0.46
N THR A 333 28.14 2.05 0.14
CA THR A 333 27.53 2.01 1.46
C THR A 333 26.07 2.48 1.38
N VAL A 334 25.15 1.62 1.83
CA VAL A 334 23.73 1.94 2.02
C VAL A 334 23.47 2.09 3.52
N SER A 335 23.02 3.27 3.95
CA SER A 335 22.74 3.57 5.37
C SER A 335 21.25 3.81 5.60
N ALA A 336 20.70 3.29 6.69
CA ALA A 336 19.31 3.51 7.10
C ALA A 336 19.18 4.82 7.88
N GLY A 337 18.57 5.83 7.28
CA GLY A 337 18.23 7.14 7.86
C GLY A 337 16.87 7.16 8.54
N LEU A 338 16.39 8.34 8.93
CA LEU A 338 15.08 8.48 9.58
C LEU A 338 13.94 8.48 8.54
N GLU A 339 14.17 9.07 7.37
CA GLU A 339 13.19 9.20 6.29
C GLU A 339 13.45 8.25 5.11
N GLY A 340 14.65 7.66 5.00
CA GLY A 340 14.96 6.72 3.92
C GLY A 340 16.36 6.11 3.96
N TYR A 341 16.73 5.44 2.87
CA TYR A 341 18.05 4.88 2.67
C TYR A 341 18.96 5.88 1.95
N HIS A 342 20.19 6.04 2.43
CA HIS A 342 21.21 6.88 1.82
C HIS A 342 22.29 6.03 1.15
N ILE A 343 22.53 6.28 -0.13
CA ILE A 343 23.49 5.55 -0.96
C ILE A 343 24.73 6.42 -1.12
N GLN A 344 25.86 5.87 -0.71
CA GLN A 344 27.18 6.47 -0.83
C GLN A 344 28.10 5.56 -1.63
N VAL A 345 28.93 6.14 -2.49
CA VAL A 345 29.95 5.43 -3.25
C VAL A 345 31.28 6.13 -3.02
N ASP A 346 32.30 5.38 -2.62
CA ASP A 346 33.64 5.87 -2.27
C ASP A 346 33.62 7.03 -1.27
N GLY A 347 32.72 6.94 -0.29
CA GLY A 347 32.54 7.95 0.77
C GLY A 347 31.78 9.21 0.34
N ARG A 348 31.26 9.25 -0.88
CA ARG A 348 30.45 10.36 -1.39
C ARG A 348 28.98 9.95 -1.51
N HIS A 349 28.08 10.81 -1.03
CA HIS A 349 26.65 10.66 -1.26
C HIS A 349 26.31 10.73 -2.76
N VAL A 350 25.48 9.80 -3.23
CA VAL A 350 25.07 9.65 -4.64
C VAL A 350 23.56 9.80 -4.81
N SER A 351 22.78 9.18 -3.92
CA SER A 351 21.33 9.25 -3.96
C SER A 351 20.72 8.91 -2.61
N SER A 352 19.50 9.38 -2.38
CA SER A 352 18.69 8.99 -1.24
C SER A 352 17.34 8.48 -1.70
N PHE A 353 16.92 7.33 -1.18
CA PHE A 353 15.66 6.69 -1.50
C PHE A 353 14.73 6.73 -0.28
N PRO A 354 13.60 7.46 -0.35
CA PRO A 354 12.68 7.54 0.78
C PRO A 354 12.10 6.17 1.11
N TYR A 355 11.83 5.91 2.39
CA TYR A 355 11.13 4.68 2.78
C TYR A 355 9.79 4.60 2.07
N ARG A 356 9.55 3.44 1.46
CA ARG A 356 8.25 3.12 0.88
C ARG A 356 7.45 2.28 1.84
N THR A 357 6.16 2.49 1.74
CA THR A 357 5.19 2.03 2.72
C THR A 357 4.90 0.56 2.50
N GLY A 358 4.70 -0.17 3.61
CA GLY A 358 4.56 -1.63 3.60
C GLY A 358 5.79 -2.39 4.11
N PHE A 359 6.88 -1.70 4.46
CA PHE A 359 8.07 -2.29 5.07
C PHE A 359 8.59 -1.44 6.21
N THR A 360 9.07 -2.10 7.25
CA THR A 360 9.90 -1.53 8.30
C THR A 360 11.36 -1.92 8.09
N LEU A 361 12.29 -1.24 8.76
CA LEU A 361 13.71 -1.60 8.72
C LEU A 361 13.95 -3.05 9.19
N GLU A 362 13.14 -3.50 10.13
CA GLU A 362 13.15 -4.83 10.72
C GLU A 362 12.80 -5.93 9.71
N ASP A 363 12.03 -5.59 8.66
CA ASP A 363 11.67 -6.52 7.60
C ASP A 363 12.86 -6.85 6.69
N ALA A 364 13.92 -6.04 6.68
CA ALA A 364 15.11 -6.25 5.84
C ALA A 364 16.01 -7.37 6.37
N THR A 365 15.49 -8.61 6.30
CA THR A 365 16.14 -9.80 6.85
C THR A 365 17.07 -10.52 5.88
N GLY A 366 17.23 -10.00 4.65
CA GLY A 366 18.10 -10.57 3.63
C GLY A 366 18.77 -9.50 2.78
N LEU A 367 19.99 -9.80 2.33
CA LEU A 367 20.73 -9.03 1.34
C LEU A 367 21.11 -9.95 0.19
N SER A 368 20.65 -9.63 -1.03
CA SER A 368 21.05 -10.34 -2.26
C SER A 368 21.78 -9.40 -3.21
N LEU A 369 22.76 -9.93 -3.94
CA LEU A 369 23.53 -9.17 -4.92
C LEU A 369 23.84 -10.01 -6.16
N ARG A 370 23.44 -9.53 -7.33
CA ARG A 370 23.45 -10.26 -8.61
C ARG A 370 23.88 -9.36 -9.78
N GLY A 371 24.17 -9.96 -10.93
CA GLY A 371 24.58 -9.25 -12.14
C GLY A 371 26.10 -9.17 -12.33
N ASP A 372 26.54 -8.16 -13.09
CA ASP A 372 27.87 -7.97 -13.65
C ASP A 372 28.84 -7.31 -12.67
N VAL A 373 29.07 -7.96 -11.55
CA VAL A 373 29.98 -7.50 -10.51
C VAL A 373 30.70 -8.65 -9.83
N ASP A 374 31.99 -8.45 -9.61
CA ASP A 374 32.86 -9.31 -8.82
C ASP A 374 32.96 -8.72 -7.41
N LEU A 375 32.61 -9.51 -6.40
CA LEU A 375 32.54 -9.06 -5.01
C LEU A 375 33.85 -9.38 -4.30
N HIS A 376 34.35 -8.42 -3.53
CA HIS A 376 35.52 -8.59 -2.67
C HIS A 376 35.11 -8.84 -1.23
N SER A 377 34.22 -7.99 -0.69
CA SER A 377 33.71 -8.14 0.67
C SER A 377 32.36 -7.46 0.87
N ILE A 378 31.64 -7.94 1.88
CA ILE A 378 30.38 -7.37 2.37
C ILE A 378 30.50 -7.20 3.87
N PHE A 379 30.14 -6.02 4.35
CA PHE A 379 30.05 -5.69 5.77
C PHE A 379 28.66 -5.15 6.07
N VAL A 380 27.98 -5.70 7.05
CA VAL A 380 26.73 -5.16 7.59
C VAL A 380 26.96 -4.84 9.05
N GLY A 381 26.62 -3.63 9.50
CA GLY A 381 26.94 -3.17 10.84
C GLY A 381 25.88 -2.26 11.44
N SER A 382 26.03 -2.02 12.75
CA SER A 382 25.05 -1.29 13.57
C SER A 382 23.65 -1.95 13.52
N LEU A 383 23.64 -3.28 13.51
CA LEU A 383 22.42 -4.09 13.52
C LEU A 383 21.80 -4.10 14.93
N PRO A 384 20.47 -4.27 15.04
CA PRO A 384 19.81 -4.38 16.33
C PRO A 384 20.30 -5.61 17.10
N SER A 385 20.59 -5.44 18.39
CA SER A 385 21.03 -6.53 19.28
C SER A 385 19.87 -7.34 19.87
N THR A 386 18.63 -6.94 19.61
CA THR A 386 17.40 -7.58 20.10
C THR A 386 16.40 -7.73 18.96
N HIS A 387 15.62 -8.80 18.98
CA HIS A 387 14.64 -9.08 17.93
C HIS A 387 13.50 -8.01 17.92
N PRO A 388 13.03 -7.57 16.74
CA PRO A 388 11.88 -6.68 16.50
C PRO A 388 10.62 -6.91 17.34
N SER A 389 10.37 -8.17 17.70
CA SER A 389 9.24 -8.57 18.56
C SER A 389 9.23 -7.87 19.92
N PHE A 390 10.34 -7.24 20.32
CA PHE A 390 10.53 -6.63 21.63
C PHE A 390 10.70 -5.10 21.59
N ALA A 391 10.44 -4.44 20.46
CA ALA A 391 10.57 -2.99 20.37
C ALA A 391 9.60 -2.28 21.35
N PRO A 392 10.10 -1.44 22.30
CA PRO A 392 9.27 -0.68 23.22
C PRO A 392 8.30 0.31 22.53
N GLN A 393 8.56 0.63 21.25
CA GLN A 393 7.79 1.59 20.47
C GLN A 393 6.36 1.12 20.16
N ARG A 394 6.10 -0.19 20.03
CA ARG A 394 4.72 -0.71 19.79
C ARG A 394 3.77 -0.44 20.95
N HIS A 395 4.31 -0.34 22.17
CA HIS A 395 3.53 -0.12 23.40
C HIS A 395 3.23 1.37 23.65
N LEU A 396 4.00 2.29 23.07
CA LEU A 396 3.83 3.74 23.28
C LEU A 396 2.58 4.31 22.55
N GLU A 397 2.02 3.59 21.58
CA GLU A 397 0.85 4.05 20.82
C GLU A 397 -0.51 3.53 21.32
N MET A 398 -0.52 2.66 22.34
CA MET A 398 -1.73 2.12 22.96
C MET A 398 -2.40 3.16 23.89
N LEU A 399 -3.04 4.16 23.29
CA LEU A 399 -3.75 5.22 24.01
C LEU A 399 -5.26 4.95 24.06
N PRO A 400 -5.95 5.22 25.18
CA PRO A 400 -7.39 4.95 25.34
C PRO A 400 -8.30 5.62 24.29
N ARG A 401 -7.90 6.80 23.79
CA ARG A 401 -8.66 7.55 22.75
C ARG A 401 -8.84 6.81 21.43
N TRP A 402 -8.04 5.78 21.17
CA TRP A 402 -8.11 4.97 19.94
C TRP A 402 -8.85 3.66 20.14
N ARG A 403 -9.36 3.39 21.35
CA ARG A 403 -10.18 2.20 21.60
C ARG A 403 -11.49 2.27 20.85
N ALA A 404 -11.99 1.10 20.46
CA ALA A 404 -13.33 0.95 19.94
C ALA A 404 -14.35 1.48 20.95
N PRO A 405 -15.37 2.22 20.49
CA PRO A 405 -16.53 2.49 21.31
C PRO A 405 -17.19 1.18 21.81
N PRO A 406 -17.89 1.23 22.96
CA PRO A 406 -18.69 0.11 23.44
C PRO A 406 -19.64 -0.42 22.37
N PHE A 407 -19.96 -1.72 22.45
CA PHE A 407 -20.82 -2.36 21.46
C PHE A 407 -22.24 -1.75 21.51
N PRO A 408 -22.85 -1.39 20.37
CA PRO A 408 -24.17 -0.78 20.36
C PRO A 408 -25.27 -1.74 20.83
N VAL A 409 -26.20 -1.20 21.62
CA VAL A 409 -27.45 -1.88 22.00
C VAL A 409 -28.58 -1.60 20.98
N GLY A 410 -28.35 -0.67 20.04
CA GLY A 410 -29.31 -0.22 19.03
C GLY A 410 -29.00 -0.69 17.60
N PRO A 411 -29.89 -0.38 16.63
CA PRO A 411 -29.73 -0.80 15.25
C PRO A 411 -28.55 -0.08 14.59
N VAL A 412 -27.61 -0.84 14.04
CA VAL A 412 -26.46 -0.32 13.29
C VAL A 412 -26.87 -0.11 11.83
N GLU A 413 -26.58 1.06 11.28
CA GLU A 413 -26.90 1.37 9.88
C GLU A 413 -25.88 0.70 8.93
N LEU A 414 -24.59 0.86 9.23
CA LEU A 414 -23.50 0.29 8.45
C LEU A 414 -22.49 -0.44 9.35
N PHE A 415 -22.21 -1.70 9.03
CA PHE A 415 -21.06 -2.42 9.55
C PHE A 415 -19.93 -2.38 8.51
N ILE A 416 -18.70 -2.10 8.94
CA ILE A 416 -17.50 -2.08 8.10
C ILE A 416 -16.56 -3.18 8.61
N GLY A 417 -16.42 -4.26 7.82
CA GLY A 417 -15.39 -5.27 8.00
C GLY A 417 -14.12 -4.88 7.26
N ILE A 418 -13.01 -4.74 7.98
CA ILE A 418 -11.71 -4.35 7.43
C ILE A 418 -10.82 -5.58 7.39
N LEU A 419 -10.40 -6.03 6.20
CA LEU A 419 -9.43 -7.11 6.08
C LEU A 419 -8.06 -6.64 6.53
N SER A 420 -7.41 -7.42 7.41
CA SER A 420 -6.05 -7.13 7.89
C SER A 420 -5.29 -8.42 8.17
N ALA A 421 -4.00 -8.31 8.50
CA ALA A 421 -3.10 -9.42 8.78
C ALA A 421 -2.39 -9.24 10.13
N GLY A 422 -1.89 -10.32 10.74
CA GLY A 422 -1.33 -10.29 12.11
C GLY A 422 -0.23 -9.23 12.31
N ASN A 423 0.62 -9.01 11.32
CA ASN A 423 1.73 -8.05 11.34
C ASN A 423 1.36 -6.62 10.91
N HIS A 424 0.12 -6.33 10.53
CA HIS A 424 -0.32 -5.02 10.03
C HIS A 424 -0.72 -4.02 11.14
N PHE A 425 0.08 -3.93 12.21
CA PHE A 425 -0.24 -3.03 13.33
C PHE A 425 -0.28 -1.56 12.90
N ALA A 426 0.66 -1.14 12.04
CA ALA A 426 0.80 0.25 11.61
C ALA A 426 -0.39 0.70 10.74
N GLU A 427 -0.85 -0.17 9.85
CA GLU A 427 -2.02 0.01 8.99
C GLU A 427 -3.28 0.17 9.85
N ARG A 428 -3.51 -0.77 10.79
CA ARG A 428 -4.63 -0.67 11.74
C ARG A 428 -4.58 0.60 12.57
N MET A 429 -3.41 0.99 13.07
CA MET A 429 -3.25 2.24 13.82
C MET A 429 -3.51 3.48 12.97
N ALA A 430 -3.12 3.48 11.70
CA ALA A 430 -3.41 4.58 10.80
C ALA A 430 -4.91 4.71 10.52
N VAL A 431 -5.59 3.59 10.30
CA VAL A 431 -7.05 3.52 10.20
C VAL A 431 -7.72 4.08 11.46
N ARG A 432 -7.30 3.60 12.66
CA ARG A 432 -7.80 4.08 13.96
C ARG A 432 -7.62 5.59 14.13
N LYS A 433 -6.44 6.11 13.77
CA LYS A 433 -6.09 7.54 13.91
C LYS A 433 -6.70 8.44 12.82
N SER A 434 -7.29 7.85 11.78
CA SER A 434 -7.86 8.57 10.63
C SER A 434 -9.38 8.43 10.57
N TRP A 435 -9.91 7.80 9.53
CA TRP A 435 -11.34 7.78 9.23
C TRP A 435 -12.19 7.02 10.26
N MET A 436 -11.59 6.15 11.09
CA MET A 436 -12.31 5.57 12.24
C MET A 436 -12.68 6.60 13.32
N GLN A 437 -12.13 7.83 13.26
CA GLN A 437 -12.49 8.93 14.14
C GLN A 437 -13.76 9.67 13.73
N HIS A 438 -14.43 9.23 12.66
CA HIS A 438 -15.65 9.83 12.16
C HIS A 438 -16.79 9.84 13.19
N ALA A 439 -17.62 10.88 13.16
CA ALA A 439 -18.73 11.08 14.11
C ALA A 439 -19.74 9.93 14.11
N SER A 440 -20.01 9.31 12.95
CA SER A 440 -20.94 8.17 12.84
C SER A 440 -20.45 6.90 13.54
N ILE A 441 -19.13 6.74 13.70
CA ILE A 441 -18.54 5.63 14.49
C ILE A 441 -18.66 5.94 15.98
N ARG A 442 -18.33 7.18 16.38
CA ARG A 442 -18.45 7.62 17.78
C ARG A 442 -19.89 7.59 18.28
N SER A 443 -20.85 7.90 17.43
CA SER A 443 -22.29 7.84 17.72
C SER A 443 -22.91 6.44 17.52
N LEU A 444 -22.09 5.42 17.26
CA LEU A 444 -22.48 4.02 17.12
C LEU A 444 -23.46 3.67 15.99
N HIS A 445 -23.74 4.61 15.08
CA HIS A 445 -24.51 4.34 13.85
C HIS A 445 -23.73 3.48 12.85
N VAL A 446 -22.40 3.55 12.93
CA VAL A 446 -21.46 2.78 12.12
C VAL A 446 -20.54 2.01 13.05
N VAL A 447 -20.34 0.72 12.78
CA VAL A 447 -19.41 -0.13 13.53
C VAL A 447 -18.31 -0.60 12.57
N ALA A 448 -17.04 -0.38 12.93
CA ALA A 448 -15.90 -0.86 12.17
C ALA A 448 -15.09 -1.87 12.98
N ARG A 449 -14.69 -2.99 12.36
CA ARG A 449 -13.88 -4.05 12.98
C ARG A 449 -12.86 -4.63 12.00
N PHE A 450 -11.65 -4.90 12.48
CA PHE A 450 -10.60 -5.59 11.73
C PHE A 450 -10.80 -7.10 11.80
N PHE A 451 -10.65 -7.80 10.67
CA PHE A 451 -10.72 -9.25 10.59
C PHE A 451 -9.32 -9.79 10.31
N VAL A 452 -8.75 -10.48 11.29
CA VAL A 452 -7.36 -10.97 11.26
C VAL A 452 -7.36 -12.47 11.52
N ALA A 453 -6.66 -13.24 10.69
CA ALA A 453 -6.48 -14.67 10.88
C ALA A 453 -5.16 -14.97 11.63
N MET A 454 -4.98 -16.20 12.09
CA MET A 454 -3.81 -16.59 12.87
C MET A 454 -2.55 -16.55 12.01
N HIS A 455 -1.48 -15.94 12.50
CA HIS A 455 -0.19 -15.90 11.82
C HIS A 455 0.66 -17.15 12.17
N ARG A 456 1.58 -17.59 11.29
CA ARG A 456 2.46 -18.75 11.57
C ARG A 456 3.40 -18.51 12.75
N ARG A 457 3.98 -17.30 12.80
CA ARG A 457 4.82 -16.82 13.91
C ARG A 457 3.99 -16.55 15.17
N GLN A 458 4.33 -17.24 16.25
CA GLN A 458 3.63 -17.17 17.53
C GLN A 458 3.78 -15.78 18.18
N GLU A 459 4.92 -15.12 18.02
CA GLU A 459 5.21 -13.79 18.58
C GLU A 459 4.24 -12.73 18.02
N ILE A 460 3.93 -12.82 16.72
CA ILE A 460 2.97 -11.93 16.07
C ILE A 460 1.57 -12.14 16.65
N ASN A 461 1.17 -13.39 16.87
CA ASN A 461 -0.14 -13.67 17.43
C ASN A 461 -0.28 -13.16 18.87
N MET A 462 0.79 -13.24 19.68
CA MET A 462 0.77 -12.69 21.04
C MET A 462 0.56 -11.17 21.04
N GLU A 463 1.33 -10.44 20.22
CA GLU A 463 1.17 -9.00 20.10
C GLU A 463 -0.20 -8.62 19.52
N LEU A 464 -0.70 -9.38 18.56
CA LEU A 464 -2.05 -9.24 18.03
C LEU A 464 -3.12 -9.45 19.12
N MET A 465 -2.95 -10.43 20.01
CA MET A 465 -3.90 -10.66 21.10
C MET A 465 -3.90 -9.51 22.11
N LYS A 466 -2.72 -9.01 22.50
CA LYS A 466 -2.60 -7.82 23.36
C LYS A 466 -3.27 -6.60 22.72
N GLU A 467 -3.04 -6.39 21.42
CA GLU A 467 -3.68 -5.33 20.65
C GLU A 467 -5.21 -5.49 20.64
N ALA A 468 -5.70 -6.70 20.34
CA ALA A 468 -7.12 -7.01 20.28
C ALA A 468 -7.82 -6.79 21.64
N ASP A 469 -7.16 -7.15 22.75
CA ASP A 469 -7.66 -6.92 24.11
C ASP A 469 -7.66 -5.44 24.48
N PHE A 470 -6.65 -4.68 24.05
CA PHE A 470 -6.54 -3.26 24.36
C PHE A 470 -7.54 -2.41 23.58
N PHE A 471 -7.64 -2.60 22.25
CA PHE A 471 -8.43 -1.74 21.38
C PHE A 471 -9.87 -2.21 21.20
N GLY A 472 -10.18 -3.51 21.34
CA GLY A 472 -11.55 -4.03 21.24
C GLY A 472 -12.18 -3.91 19.86
N ASP A 473 -11.38 -3.75 18.80
CA ASP A 473 -11.83 -3.64 17.41
C ASP A 473 -11.35 -4.78 16.49
N ILE A 474 -10.73 -5.83 17.03
CA ILE A 474 -10.17 -6.94 16.25
C ILE A 474 -10.99 -8.21 16.45
N VAL A 475 -11.57 -8.71 15.35
CA VAL A 475 -12.19 -10.02 15.27
C VAL A 475 -11.17 -11.01 14.70
N ILE A 476 -10.76 -11.96 15.54
CA ILE A 476 -9.87 -13.06 15.18
C ILE A 476 -10.66 -14.14 14.44
N VAL A 477 -10.18 -14.55 13.27
CA VAL A 477 -10.75 -15.66 12.49
C VAL A 477 -9.89 -16.91 12.73
N PRO A 478 -10.47 -18.04 13.17
CA PRO A 478 -9.71 -19.16 13.74
C PRO A 478 -9.11 -20.11 12.69
N TYR A 479 -8.39 -19.56 11.70
CA TYR A 479 -7.63 -20.33 10.72
C TYR A 479 -6.26 -19.68 10.49
N LEU A 480 -5.31 -20.44 9.92
CA LEU A 480 -3.97 -19.95 9.59
C LEU A 480 -3.99 -19.06 8.34
N ASP A 481 -3.56 -17.82 8.48
CA ASP A 481 -3.63 -16.80 7.45
C ASP A 481 -2.88 -17.23 6.17
N ASN A 482 -3.56 -17.04 5.05
CA ASN A 482 -3.08 -17.34 3.71
C ASN A 482 -3.86 -16.44 2.74
N TYR A 483 -3.16 -15.90 1.75
CA TYR A 483 -3.73 -15.04 0.72
C TYR A 483 -4.93 -15.70 0.01
N ASP A 484 -4.82 -16.97 -0.36
CA ASP A 484 -5.90 -17.70 -1.06
C ASP A 484 -7.14 -17.91 -0.19
N LEU A 485 -7.03 -17.71 1.13
CA LEU A 485 -8.10 -17.87 2.11
C LEU A 485 -8.71 -16.53 2.53
N VAL A 486 -8.34 -15.42 1.91
CA VAL A 486 -8.96 -14.11 2.16
C VAL A 486 -10.48 -14.14 1.97
N VAL A 487 -10.98 -14.98 1.06
CA VAL A 487 -12.41 -15.25 0.87
C VAL A 487 -13.13 -15.66 2.16
N LEU A 488 -12.47 -16.39 3.07
CA LEU A 488 -13.06 -16.80 4.35
C LEU A 488 -13.20 -15.64 5.34
N LYS A 489 -12.28 -14.67 5.35
CA LYS A 489 -12.46 -13.43 6.13
C LYS A 489 -13.69 -12.66 5.63
N THR A 490 -13.95 -12.66 4.32
CA THR A 490 -15.17 -12.04 3.75
C THR A 490 -16.45 -12.74 4.22
N VAL A 491 -16.45 -14.07 4.29
CA VAL A 491 -17.56 -14.83 4.90
C VAL A 491 -17.71 -14.49 6.38
N ALA A 492 -16.60 -14.37 7.13
CA ALA A 492 -16.63 -13.96 8.53
C ALA A 492 -17.17 -12.52 8.72
N ILE A 493 -16.86 -11.59 7.82
CA ILE A 493 -17.45 -10.24 7.81
C ILE A 493 -18.96 -10.31 7.64
N CYS A 494 -19.45 -11.15 6.71
CA CYS A 494 -20.89 -11.35 6.51
C CYS A 494 -21.54 -11.95 7.76
N GLU A 495 -20.94 -12.99 8.35
CA GLU A 495 -21.41 -13.65 9.57
C GLU A 495 -21.53 -12.65 10.73
N TYR A 496 -20.47 -11.90 10.98
CA TYR A 496 -20.41 -10.94 12.08
C TYR A 496 -21.41 -9.79 11.89
N GLY A 497 -21.50 -9.25 10.68
CA GLY A 497 -22.46 -8.20 10.33
C GLY A 497 -23.91 -8.62 10.52
N VAL A 498 -24.22 -9.88 10.19
CA VAL A 498 -25.59 -10.43 10.31
C VAL A 498 -25.92 -10.83 11.75
N ARG A 499 -25.03 -11.54 12.45
CA ARG A 499 -25.34 -12.22 13.72
C ARG A 499 -24.94 -11.44 14.95
N THR A 500 -23.84 -10.71 14.88
CA THR A 500 -23.29 -9.99 16.03
C THR A 500 -23.75 -8.54 16.00
N VAL A 501 -23.59 -7.87 14.85
CA VAL A 501 -23.90 -6.43 14.70
C VAL A 501 -25.36 -6.19 14.29
N ALA A 502 -25.97 -7.11 13.55
CA ALA A 502 -27.31 -6.96 12.98
C ALA A 502 -27.49 -5.65 12.19
N SER A 503 -26.50 -5.32 11.35
CA SER A 503 -26.47 -4.07 10.56
C SER A 503 -27.35 -4.13 9.32
N LYS A 504 -27.90 -2.99 8.87
CA LYS A 504 -28.66 -2.92 7.60
C LYS A 504 -27.78 -3.14 6.37
N TYR A 505 -26.59 -2.55 6.39
CA TYR A 505 -25.60 -2.61 5.31
C TYR A 505 -24.26 -3.11 5.85
N ILE A 506 -23.55 -3.86 5.03
CA ILE A 506 -22.24 -4.45 5.36
C ILE A 506 -21.27 -4.01 4.27
N MET A 507 -20.25 -3.26 4.67
CA MET A 507 -19.13 -2.87 3.83
C MET A 507 -17.94 -3.78 4.12
N LYS A 508 -17.27 -4.23 3.07
CA LYS A 508 -15.92 -4.79 3.12
C LYS A 508 -14.95 -3.73 2.63
N CYS A 509 -13.78 -3.62 3.26
CA CYS A 509 -12.63 -2.88 2.73
C CYS A 509 -11.31 -3.47 3.25
N ASP A 510 -10.18 -2.97 2.76
CA ASP A 510 -8.84 -3.39 3.18
C ASP A 510 -8.21 -2.38 4.14
N ASP A 511 -7.20 -2.80 4.93
CA ASP A 511 -6.54 -1.94 5.91
C ASP A 511 -5.64 -0.84 5.32
N ASP A 512 -5.39 -0.89 4.01
CA ASP A 512 -4.78 0.16 3.19
C ASP A 512 -5.82 0.97 2.38
N THR A 513 -7.10 0.90 2.76
CA THR A 513 -8.19 1.69 2.17
C THR A 513 -8.61 2.82 3.09
N PHE A 514 -8.58 4.05 2.58
CA PHE A 514 -9.20 5.21 3.22
C PHE A 514 -10.67 5.31 2.82
N VAL A 515 -11.58 5.40 3.80
CA VAL A 515 -13.03 5.40 3.57
C VAL A 515 -13.67 6.73 3.97
N ARG A 516 -14.40 7.37 3.04
CA ARG A 516 -15.30 8.49 3.37
C ARG A 516 -16.70 7.97 3.69
N ILE A 517 -16.98 7.77 4.97
CA ILE A 517 -18.22 7.15 5.46
C ILE A 517 -19.47 7.87 4.94
N ASP A 518 -19.51 9.20 4.96
CA ASP A 518 -20.65 9.96 4.43
C ASP A 518 -20.87 9.74 2.93
N ALA A 519 -19.78 9.67 2.15
CA ALA A 519 -19.84 9.42 0.72
C ALA A 519 -20.34 8.00 0.42
N VAL A 520 -19.87 7.00 1.19
CA VAL A 520 -20.38 5.61 1.11
C VAL A 520 -21.88 5.58 1.40
N MET A 521 -22.33 6.24 2.46
CA MET A 521 -23.74 6.28 2.83
C MET A 521 -24.61 6.97 1.77
N ASN A 522 -24.08 7.99 1.09
CA ASN A 522 -24.77 8.63 -0.02
C ASN A 522 -24.96 7.69 -1.22
N GLU A 523 -23.98 6.83 -1.52
CA GLU A 523 -24.11 5.81 -2.57
C GLU A 523 -25.16 4.75 -2.20
N VAL A 524 -25.15 4.28 -0.95
CA VAL A 524 -26.13 3.31 -0.44
C VAL A 524 -27.56 3.86 -0.49
N LYS A 525 -27.76 5.14 -0.14
CA LYS A 525 -29.07 5.79 -0.12
C LYS A 525 -29.69 6.03 -1.51
N LYS A 526 -28.95 5.81 -2.60
CA LYS A 526 -29.51 5.84 -3.98
C LYS A 526 -30.47 4.67 -4.23
N VAL A 527 -30.28 3.56 -3.53
CA VAL A 527 -31.15 2.38 -3.62
C VAL A 527 -32.36 2.57 -2.71
N ARG A 528 -33.56 2.26 -3.23
CA ARG A 528 -34.80 2.31 -2.44
C ARG A 528 -34.76 1.31 -1.28
N HIS A 529 -35.28 1.72 -0.12
CA HIS A 529 -35.38 0.85 1.05
C HIS A 529 -36.08 -0.49 0.72
N GLY A 530 -35.54 -1.58 1.25
CA GLY A 530 -36.08 -2.94 1.09
C GLY A 530 -35.62 -3.69 -0.15
N ARG A 531 -34.81 -3.08 -1.03
CA ARG A 531 -34.15 -3.81 -2.13
C ARG A 531 -32.78 -4.34 -1.73
N SER A 532 -32.41 -5.48 -2.30
CA SER A 532 -31.05 -6.01 -2.23
C SER A 532 -30.11 -5.11 -3.03
N LEU A 533 -28.96 -4.74 -2.48
CA LEU A 533 -27.99 -3.86 -3.15
C LEU A 533 -26.57 -4.39 -3.11
N TYR A 534 -25.82 -4.07 -4.17
CA TYR A 534 -24.39 -4.26 -4.27
C TYR A 534 -23.74 -2.99 -4.86
N VAL A 535 -23.02 -2.25 -4.03
CA VAL A 535 -22.45 -0.94 -4.35
C VAL A 535 -20.93 -1.04 -4.38
N GLY A 536 -20.29 -0.48 -5.40
CA GLY A 536 -18.84 -0.38 -5.49
C GLY A 536 -18.37 0.00 -6.88
N ASN A 537 -17.08 -0.17 -7.15
CA ASN A 537 -16.56 -0.07 -8.52
C ASN A 537 -16.75 -1.43 -9.23
N ILE A 538 -17.91 -1.61 -9.87
CA ILE A 538 -18.30 -2.87 -10.51
C ILE A 538 -17.54 -3.08 -11.83
N ASN A 539 -16.85 -4.20 -11.95
CA ASN A 539 -16.31 -4.72 -13.20
C ASN A 539 -17.39 -5.53 -13.92
N TYR A 540 -17.61 -5.21 -15.19
CA TYR A 540 -18.49 -5.95 -16.08
C TYR A 540 -17.65 -6.63 -17.15
N TYR A 541 -17.93 -7.91 -17.45
CA TYR A 541 -17.26 -8.68 -18.51
C TYR A 541 -15.72 -8.75 -18.35
N HIS A 542 -15.25 -8.82 -17.10
CA HIS A 542 -13.81 -8.95 -16.83
C HIS A 542 -13.36 -10.38 -17.10
N LYS A 543 -12.30 -10.54 -17.90
CA LYS A 543 -11.75 -11.84 -18.26
C LYS A 543 -10.68 -12.29 -17.25
N PRO A 544 -10.67 -13.57 -16.84
CA PRO A 544 -9.59 -14.13 -16.06
C PRO A 544 -8.23 -13.87 -16.72
N LEU A 545 -7.30 -13.28 -15.97
CA LEU A 545 -5.92 -13.19 -16.42
C LEU A 545 -5.36 -14.62 -16.45
N ARG A 546 -4.73 -15.02 -17.57
CA ARG A 546 -4.12 -16.34 -17.71
C ARG A 546 -2.61 -16.34 -17.39
N HIS A 547 -2.05 -15.15 -17.15
CA HIS A 547 -0.64 -14.92 -16.82
C HIS A 547 -0.49 -13.81 -15.78
N GLY A 548 0.65 -13.78 -15.10
CA GLY A 548 0.95 -12.78 -14.06
C GLY A 548 0.49 -13.20 -12.67
N LYS A 549 0.55 -12.26 -11.72
CA LYS A 549 0.24 -12.51 -10.30
C LYS A 549 -1.15 -13.10 -10.08
N TRP A 550 -2.13 -12.55 -10.78
CA TRP A 550 -3.55 -12.93 -10.66
C TRP A 550 -3.96 -13.97 -11.71
N ALA A 551 -3.00 -14.78 -12.17
CA ALA A 551 -3.27 -15.81 -13.15
C ALA A 551 -4.24 -16.87 -12.60
N VAL A 552 -5.21 -17.23 -13.43
CA VAL A 552 -6.19 -18.27 -13.16
C VAL A 552 -6.18 -19.26 -14.31
N THR A 553 -5.93 -20.52 -14.00
CA THR A 553 -5.86 -21.56 -15.03
C THR A 553 -7.26 -21.92 -15.54
N TYR A 554 -7.33 -22.59 -16.70
CA TYR A 554 -8.62 -23.06 -17.23
C TYR A 554 -9.24 -24.16 -16.35
N GLU A 555 -8.43 -24.88 -15.58
CA GLU A 555 -8.90 -25.84 -14.58
C GLU A 555 -9.55 -25.14 -13.37
N GLU A 556 -9.04 -23.98 -12.97
CA GLU A 556 -9.61 -23.18 -11.88
C GLU A 556 -10.88 -22.43 -12.31
N TRP A 557 -10.88 -21.90 -13.54
CA TRP A 557 -11.99 -21.13 -14.09
C TRP A 557 -12.12 -21.39 -15.61
N PRO A 558 -13.03 -22.30 -16.02
CA PRO A 558 -13.19 -22.68 -17.43
C PRO A 558 -13.92 -21.62 -18.26
N GLU A 559 -14.74 -20.77 -17.64
CA GLU A 559 -15.47 -19.73 -18.35
C GLU A 559 -14.56 -18.58 -18.83
N GLU A 560 -14.98 -17.84 -19.84
CA GLU A 560 -14.18 -16.74 -20.42
C GLU A 560 -14.32 -15.42 -19.66
N ASP A 561 -15.40 -15.25 -18.91
CA ASP A 561 -15.70 -14.03 -18.17
C ASP A 561 -16.04 -14.35 -16.70
N TYR A 562 -15.70 -13.43 -15.80
CA TYR A 562 -16.23 -13.43 -14.43
C TYR A 562 -17.64 -12.83 -14.40
N PRO A 563 -18.47 -13.23 -13.41
CA PRO A 563 -19.73 -12.54 -13.15
C PRO A 563 -19.46 -11.09 -12.69
N PRO A 564 -20.43 -10.17 -12.80
CA PRO A 564 -20.25 -8.80 -12.33
C PRO A 564 -19.84 -8.74 -10.85
N TYR A 565 -18.73 -8.06 -10.56
CA TYR A 565 -18.18 -7.97 -9.21
C TYR A 565 -17.60 -6.60 -8.91
N ALA A 566 -17.73 -6.11 -7.68
CA ALA A 566 -17.09 -4.89 -7.23
C ALA A 566 -15.60 -5.14 -6.95
N ASN A 567 -14.73 -4.22 -7.32
CA ASN A 567 -13.30 -4.31 -7.01
C ASN A 567 -13.05 -4.49 -5.50
N GLY A 568 -12.08 -5.35 -5.17
CA GLY A 568 -11.69 -5.70 -3.79
C GLY A 568 -11.53 -4.55 -2.78
N PRO A 569 -10.96 -3.38 -3.12
CA PRO A 569 -10.65 -2.35 -2.12
C PRO A 569 -11.83 -1.85 -1.28
N GLY A 570 -13.03 -1.88 -1.84
CA GLY A 570 -14.21 -1.63 -1.03
C GLY A 570 -15.53 -1.72 -1.77
N TYR A 571 -16.50 -2.35 -1.12
CA TYR A 571 -17.87 -2.49 -1.61
C TYR A 571 -18.85 -2.65 -0.46
N VAL A 572 -20.13 -2.38 -0.73
CA VAL A 572 -21.23 -2.50 0.23
C VAL A 572 -22.29 -3.46 -0.29
N ILE A 573 -22.75 -4.36 0.57
CA ILE A 573 -23.89 -5.24 0.33
C ILE A 573 -25.00 -4.98 1.36
N SER A 574 -26.25 -5.24 1.00
CA SER A 574 -27.35 -5.28 1.97
C SER A 574 -27.31 -6.54 2.83
N THR A 575 -27.87 -6.44 4.04
CA THR A 575 -27.88 -7.54 5.02
C THR A 575 -28.48 -8.84 4.51
N ASP A 576 -29.44 -8.80 3.58
CA ASP A 576 -30.12 -9.97 3.05
C ASP A 576 -29.24 -10.75 2.05
N ILE A 577 -28.31 -10.08 1.37
CA ILE A 577 -27.25 -10.72 0.59
C ILE A 577 -26.31 -11.47 1.54
N ALA A 578 -25.83 -10.77 2.58
CA ALA A 578 -24.95 -11.37 3.58
C ALA A 578 -25.59 -12.57 4.29
N GLN A 579 -26.89 -12.49 4.63
CA GLN A 579 -27.65 -13.61 5.20
C GLN A 579 -27.68 -14.82 4.26
N SER A 580 -27.88 -14.60 2.96
CA SER A 580 -27.85 -15.67 1.96
C SER A 580 -26.47 -16.32 1.88
N ILE A 581 -25.40 -15.53 1.89
CA ILE A 581 -24.01 -16.02 1.86
C ILE A 581 -23.71 -16.89 3.08
N VAL A 582 -24.05 -16.40 4.29
CA VAL A 582 -23.84 -17.13 5.54
C VAL A 582 -24.63 -18.44 5.53
N SER A 583 -25.91 -18.40 5.12
CA SER A 583 -26.75 -19.58 5.03
C SER A 583 -26.20 -20.61 4.02
N ASP A 584 -25.75 -20.18 2.85
CA ASP A 584 -25.18 -21.07 1.83
C ASP A 584 -23.84 -21.65 2.26
N PHE A 585 -23.02 -20.89 3.00
CA PHE A 585 -21.76 -21.37 3.54
C PHE A 585 -21.98 -22.51 4.53
N GLU A 586 -22.89 -22.32 5.48
CA GLU A 586 -23.23 -23.33 6.52
C GLU A 586 -23.88 -24.57 5.95
N GLN A 587 -24.59 -24.44 4.83
CA GLN A 587 -25.18 -25.57 4.11
C GLN A 587 -24.20 -26.22 3.13
N HIS A 588 -22.93 -25.79 3.10
CA HIS A 588 -21.90 -26.26 2.17
C HIS A 588 -22.28 -26.12 0.68
N LYS A 589 -23.10 -25.10 0.36
CA LYS A 589 -23.56 -24.78 -0.99
C LYS A 589 -22.82 -23.60 -1.62
N LEU A 590 -22.01 -22.89 -0.83
CA LEU A 590 -21.27 -21.72 -1.28
C LEU A 590 -20.00 -22.16 -2.02
N ARG A 591 -19.91 -21.84 -3.32
CA ARG A 591 -18.68 -22.06 -4.10
C ARG A 591 -17.65 -21.02 -3.68
N LEU A 592 -16.48 -21.46 -3.20
CA LEU A 592 -15.36 -20.59 -2.84
C LEU A 592 -14.39 -20.47 -4.01
N PHE A 593 -13.79 -19.29 -4.16
CA PHE A 593 -12.74 -19.02 -5.12
C PHE A 593 -11.69 -18.10 -4.49
N LYS A 594 -10.41 -18.24 -4.90
CA LYS A 594 -9.27 -17.58 -4.23
C LYS A 594 -9.34 -16.05 -4.25
N MET A 595 -9.96 -15.46 -5.28
CA MET A 595 -10.23 -14.02 -5.35
C MET A 595 -11.55 -13.72 -4.65
N GLU A 596 -11.51 -12.91 -3.58
CA GLU A 596 -12.67 -12.71 -2.71
C GLU A 596 -13.73 -11.81 -3.37
N ASP A 597 -13.28 -10.84 -4.16
CA ASP A 597 -14.13 -9.90 -4.87
C ASP A 597 -14.92 -10.60 -6.00
N VAL A 598 -14.25 -11.46 -6.77
CA VAL A 598 -14.89 -12.37 -7.72
C VAL A 598 -15.85 -13.32 -7.02
N SER A 599 -15.46 -13.90 -5.87
CA SER A 599 -16.34 -14.77 -5.08
C SER A 599 -17.62 -14.04 -4.65
N MET A 600 -17.50 -12.80 -4.15
CA MET A 600 -18.67 -11.97 -3.83
C MET A 600 -19.56 -11.76 -5.05
N GLY A 601 -18.98 -11.45 -6.22
CA GLY A 601 -19.72 -11.33 -7.48
C GLY A 601 -20.51 -12.59 -7.84
N MET A 602 -19.89 -13.77 -7.73
CA MET A 602 -20.56 -15.05 -7.96
C MET A 602 -21.75 -15.27 -7.02
N TRP A 603 -21.59 -14.95 -5.73
CA TRP A 603 -22.65 -15.15 -4.75
C TRP A 603 -23.82 -14.19 -4.96
N VAL A 604 -23.51 -12.93 -5.28
CA VAL A 604 -24.53 -11.92 -5.60
C VAL A 604 -25.26 -12.25 -6.91
N GLU A 605 -24.56 -12.71 -7.93
CA GLU A 605 -25.16 -13.12 -9.20
C GLU A 605 -26.14 -14.29 -9.00
N ARG A 606 -25.74 -15.31 -8.25
CA ARG A 606 -26.61 -16.44 -7.90
C ARG A 606 -27.89 -15.97 -7.20
N LEU A 607 -27.77 -15.03 -6.27
CA LEU A 607 -28.93 -14.46 -5.57
C LEU A 607 -29.81 -13.63 -6.52
N ASN A 608 -29.20 -12.85 -7.41
CA ASN A 608 -29.91 -12.05 -8.41
C ASN A 608 -30.75 -12.93 -9.35
N ASN A 609 -30.21 -14.08 -9.76
CA ASN A 609 -30.89 -15.03 -10.65
C ASN A 609 -32.02 -15.80 -9.96
N THR A 610 -32.00 -15.91 -8.62
CA THR A 610 -33.01 -16.64 -7.84
C THR A 610 -34.11 -15.74 -7.26
N ARG A 611 -33.83 -14.46 -7.02
CA ARG A 611 -34.81 -13.51 -6.47
C ARG A 611 -35.62 -12.80 -7.54
N LYS A 612 -36.95 -12.79 -7.37
CA LYS A 612 -37.89 -12.08 -8.27
C LYS A 612 -37.63 -10.57 -8.37
N THR A 613 -37.17 -9.94 -7.29
CA THR A 613 -36.88 -8.49 -7.25
C THR A 613 -35.49 -8.15 -7.79
N GLY A 614 -34.62 -9.13 -8.04
CA GLY A 614 -33.22 -8.91 -8.38
C GLY A 614 -32.41 -8.15 -7.32
N VAL A 615 -31.12 -7.98 -7.61
CA VAL A 615 -30.16 -7.15 -6.85
C VAL A 615 -29.89 -5.87 -7.65
N GLU A 616 -29.93 -4.71 -7.00
CA GLU A 616 -29.51 -3.45 -7.61
C GLU A 616 -27.99 -3.27 -7.49
N TYR A 617 -27.32 -3.17 -8.64
CA TYR A 617 -25.90 -2.85 -8.72
C TYR A 617 -25.71 -1.34 -8.84
N VAL A 618 -24.91 -0.75 -7.97
CA VAL A 618 -24.55 0.68 -8.02
C VAL A 618 -23.06 0.79 -8.31
N HIS A 619 -22.74 1.12 -9.57
CA HIS A 619 -21.38 1.32 -10.02
C HIS A 619 -20.90 2.75 -9.74
N SER A 620 -19.72 2.90 -9.13
CA SER A 620 -19.06 4.20 -8.94
C SER A 620 -17.54 4.08 -8.99
N LEU A 621 -16.93 4.77 -9.96
CA LEU A 621 -15.46 4.91 -10.09
C LEU A 621 -14.81 5.64 -8.91
N LYS A 622 -15.61 6.33 -8.08
CA LYS A 622 -15.14 6.96 -6.84
C LYS A 622 -14.74 5.96 -5.77
N PHE A 623 -15.13 4.69 -5.90
CA PHE A 623 -14.45 3.60 -5.20
C PHE A 623 -13.11 3.32 -5.91
N CYS A 624 -12.11 4.15 -5.60
CA CYS A 624 -10.86 4.18 -6.34
C CYS A 624 -10.02 2.94 -6.03
N GLN A 625 -9.71 2.16 -7.06
CA GLN A 625 -8.94 0.92 -6.93
C GLN A 625 -7.43 1.15 -6.91
N PHE A 626 -6.95 2.24 -7.55
CA PHE A 626 -5.53 2.51 -7.77
C PHE A 626 -5.15 3.87 -7.18
N GLY A 627 -4.73 3.87 -5.92
CA GLY A 627 -4.31 5.11 -5.26
C GLY A 627 -5.50 6.00 -4.90
N CYS A 628 -5.53 7.21 -5.45
CA CYS A 628 -6.50 8.23 -5.10
C CYS A 628 -6.88 9.07 -6.32
N ILE A 629 -8.16 9.44 -6.41
CA ILE A 629 -8.69 10.42 -7.36
C ILE A 629 -9.43 11.52 -6.61
N GLU A 630 -9.51 12.72 -7.17
CA GLU A 630 -10.22 13.82 -6.54
C GLU A 630 -11.70 13.51 -6.30
N ASP A 631 -12.21 13.91 -5.12
CA ASP A 631 -13.55 13.59 -4.65
C ASP A 631 -13.86 12.06 -4.60
N TYR A 632 -12.86 11.27 -4.23
CA TYR A 632 -12.99 9.83 -4.00
C TYR A 632 -14.06 9.49 -2.93
N THR A 633 -14.69 8.32 -3.04
CA THR A 633 -15.50 7.67 -1.98
C THR A 633 -14.59 6.78 -1.12
N THR A 634 -13.72 6.02 -1.78
CA THR A 634 -12.60 5.31 -1.16
C THR A 634 -11.32 5.58 -1.93
N ALA A 635 -10.19 5.61 -1.24
CA ALA A 635 -8.85 5.65 -1.84
C ALA A 635 -8.07 4.43 -1.35
N HIS A 636 -7.55 3.63 -2.27
CA HIS A 636 -6.90 2.34 -1.99
C HIS A 636 -5.38 2.43 -2.16
N TYR A 637 -4.63 1.45 -1.66
CA TYR A 637 -3.16 1.48 -1.59
C TYR A 637 -2.62 2.71 -0.86
N GLN A 638 -3.29 3.07 0.24
CA GLN A 638 -2.90 4.19 1.10
C GLN A 638 -2.04 3.67 2.24
N SER A 639 -0.81 4.15 2.28
CA SER A 639 0.06 3.91 3.42
C SER A 639 -0.45 4.54 4.71
N PRO A 640 0.07 4.09 5.88
CA PRO A 640 -0.20 4.77 7.15
C PRO A 640 -0.04 6.29 7.10
N LYS A 641 1.05 6.81 6.52
CA LYS A 641 1.29 8.26 6.38
C LYS A 641 0.26 8.93 5.46
N GLN A 642 -0.09 8.29 4.34
CA GLN A 642 -1.11 8.81 3.44
C GLN A 642 -2.51 8.82 4.07
N MET A 643 -2.89 7.79 4.83
CA MET A 643 -4.18 7.75 5.53
C MET A 643 -4.33 8.93 6.50
N ILE A 644 -3.28 9.25 7.26
CA ILE A 644 -3.27 10.41 8.16
C ILE A 644 -3.33 11.72 7.37
N CYS A 645 -2.59 11.82 6.26
CA CYS A 645 -2.62 12.99 5.40
C CYS A 645 -4.03 13.23 4.80
N LEU A 646 -4.66 12.19 4.26
CA LEU A 646 -6.00 12.26 3.67
C LEU A 646 -7.02 12.71 4.72
N TRP A 647 -6.91 12.18 5.94
CA TRP A 647 -7.74 12.60 7.07
C TRP A 647 -7.53 14.08 7.42
N GLY A 648 -6.27 14.51 7.56
CA GLY A 648 -5.94 15.89 7.89
C GLY A 648 -6.47 16.88 6.85
N LYS A 649 -6.38 16.56 5.56
CA LYS A 649 -6.96 17.38 4.48
C LYS A 649 -8.48 17.42 4.56
N LEU A 650 -9.12 16.27 4.78
CA LEU A 650 -10.58 16.18 4.91
C LEU A 650 -11.09 17.02 6.08
N GLN A 651 -10.41 16.96 7.24
CA GLN A 651 -10.78 17.73 8.43
C GLN A 651 -10.54 19.24 8.26
N SER A 652 -9.41 19.65 7.70
CA SER A 652 -9.03 21.07 7.60
C SER A 652 -9.69 21.82 6.45
N GLN A 653 -9.93 21.15 5.32
CA GLN A 653 -10.40 21.79 4.09
C GLN A 653 -11.83 21.40 3.72
N GLY A 654 -12.41 20.41 4.39
CA GLY A 654 -13.75 19.88 4.07
C GLY A 654 -13.84 19.23 2.69
N LYS A 655 -12.71 18.96 2.04
CA LYS A 655 -12.61 18.46 0.67
C LYS A 655 -11.72 17.22 0.59
N ALA A 656 -12.11 16.28 -0.26
CA ALA A 656 -11.41 15.02 -0.46
C ALA A 656 -10.33 15.14 -1.53
N TYR A 657 -9.24 15.79 -1.13
CA TYR A 657 -8.04 15.97 -1.95
C TYR A 657 -7.07 14.83 -1.75
N CYS A 658 -6.45 14.37 -2.85
CA CYS A 658 -5.42 13.36 -2.76
C CYS A 658 -4.17 13.88 -2.06
N CYS A 659 -3.52 13.00 -1.32
CA CYS A 659 -2.18 13.26 -0.81
C CYS A 659 -1.20 12.94 -1.92
N ASN A 660 -0.55 13.98 -2.45
CA ASN A 660 0.66 13.78 -3.22
C ASN A 660 1.63 12.99 -2.34
N VAL A 661 2.38 12.07 -2.94
CA VAL A 661 3.62 11.56 -2.34
C VAL A 661 4.56 12.75 -2.29
N ARG A 662 4.31 13.58 -1.30
CA ARG A 662 5.21 14.54 -0.74
C ARG A 662 6.23 13.67 0.00
#